data_AF-R7H5K9-F1
#
_entry.id   AF-R7H5K9-F1
#
_cell.length_a   1.000
_cell.length_b   1.000
_cell.length_c   1.000
_cell.angle_alpha   90.00
_cell.angle_beta   90.00
_cell.angle_gamma   90.00
#
_symmetry.space_group_name_H-M   'P 1'
#
loop_
_entity.id
_entity.type
_entity.pdbx_description
1 polymer ?
#
loop_
_entity_poly.entity_id
_entity_poly.type
_entity_poly.pdbx_seq_one_letter_code
_entity_poly.pdbx_strand_id
1 'polypeptide(L)'
;MKKLLSLPPNLVGSFHEITELPQSEWFCTNDPVGKKLGSGGGTTWLLRAAYEDYKAQNADAMSFDEWLAADKRLLLHAGGQSRRLPSYAPSGKILTPLPVFRWERGQSLNQNLLSLQVPLYKRIMDIAPRGLNTMIVSGDVYIRSTEPLQPIPEDADIVCYGLWLGPEIAKDHGVFISTREKPTELKCMLQKPSVETLSALLTDHFYLTDIGVWILSDRAVKVLMQRSTNGTDIATGEVVNYDMYGEFGCALGYEPGVKDEAVNTLKTVILPLPGGEFYHFGTSHELLSSMLAIQNIVNDQREIMHHDRKPHPSIFVQNTELKPKWTQQNRNEWVENAYVGENWTLTQDNIVTGVPENDWTLTLSEGQCVDIVPIGADSWAVRPYGFNDKFRGDLADVEYLGRPFAEWAAERGIDLNAIEGRHDLQAARIFPIVDNTDDMGIVLRWMLGESTLAEGKTIWEKAKRMSADEISAEANLRRLVDQRTKLRLKNLPMIAKNWQHSVFYQSDLQTVAHEYGKYDVALPNALPESASLLTRTCDAMFRSEAERQRTNGGTQSSELAKKYEAAAFSLLREGLTTEALRVKQRPQLSVYADQIVWGRSPVRIDIAGGWTDTPPFCLMEGGNVVNLAINLNGQPPLQTYVKPCAEPHIILRSIDLGASEVITTYEELSAYNTVGSPFSIPKAALSLAGFLPRFCKDSYRSLEEQLRAFGCGIEVTLLSAIPAGSGLGTSSLLASTVLGALSDFCGLGWDKTEIGHRTLVLEQLLTTGGGWQDQYGGLLPGIKLLQTERGFSQSPDVRYLPGDLFQQPDYRECHLLYYTGITRTAKTILAEIVRRMFLNEHDELLQLREMKAHALEMFDAIQRLDFERMGRLVGKTWQQNQLLDAGTNPSAVEALTKQIDDLCLGYKLPGAGGGGYLYMVAKDVEAAARIRCILNENRPNDKARFVEMSLCKNGFQVSRS
;
A
#
# COMPACT_ATOMS: atom_id res chain seq x y z
N MET A 1 -3.49 5.62 -16.07
CA MET A 1 -4.62 4.68 -16.27
C MET A 1 -5.93 5.34 -15.88
N LYS A 2 -6.88 5.42 -16.81
CA LYS A 2 -8.27 5.90 -16.58
C LYS A 2 -9.12 4.80 -15.94
N LYS A 3 -10.05 5.16 -15.06
CA LYS A 3 -10.99 4.21 -14.42
C LYS A 3 -12.40 4.55 -14.87
N LEU A 4 -13.10 3.58 -15.44
CA LEU A 4 -14.46 3.72 -15.96
C LEU A 4 -15.39 2.87 -15.11
N LEU A 5 -16.47 3.46 -14.60
CA LEU A 5 -17.41 2.81 -13.70
C LEU A 5 -18.80 2.80 -14.29
N SER A 6 -19.41 1.62 -14.35
CA SER A 6 -20.86 1.51 -14.48
C SER A 6 -21.46 1.50 -13.07
N LEU A 7 -22.30 2.49 -12.74
CA LEU A 7 -22.85 2.74 -11.40
C LEU A 7 -24.38 2.82 -11.42
N PRO A 8 -25.06 2.69 -10.26
CA PRO A 8 -26.48 3.03 -10.14
C PRO A 8 -26.77 4.50 -10.53
N PRO A 9 -27.96 4.81 -11.10
CA PRO A 9 -28.26 6.16 -11.63
C PRO A 9 -28.12 7.31 -10.63
N ASN A 10 -28.57 7.12 -9.38
CA ASN A 10 -28.43 8.12 -8.29
C ASN A 10 -26.96 8.41 -7.94
N LEU A 11 -26.10 7.41 -8.08
CA LEU A 11 -24.69 7.52 -7.70
C LEU A 11 -23.89 8.29 -8.73
N VAL A 12 -24.18 8.17 -10.03
CA VAL A 12 -23.41 8.83 -11.10
C VAL A 12 -23.24 10.34 -10.84
N GLY A 13 -24.33 11.03 -10.49
CA GLY A 13 -24.30 12.48 -10.26
C GLY A 13 -23.67 12.91 -8.93
N SER A 14 -23.48 12.01 -7.98
CA SER A 14 -22.96 12.31 -6.64
C SER A 14 -21.62 11.65 -6.31
N PHE A 15 -21.14 10.71 -7.16
CA PHE A 15 -19.96 9.89 -6.92
C PHE A 15 -18.72 10.72 -6.56
N HIS A 16 -18.38 11.72 -7.37
CA HIS A 16 -17.18 12.53 -7.15
C HIS A 16 -17.27 13.38 -5.89
N GLU A 17 -18.46 13.87 -5.54
CA GLU A 17 -18.66 14.66 -4.34
C GLU A 17 -18.54 13.80 -3.08
N ILE A 18 -19.09 12.58 -3.10
CA ILE A 18 -19.09 11.71 -1.91
C ILE A 18 -17.79 10.93 -1.71
N THR A 19 -17.04 10.67 -2.79
CA THR A 19 -15.76 9.92 -2.73
C THR A 19 -14.54 10.82 -2.73
N GLU A 20 -14.70 12.12 -3.07
CA GLU A 20 -13.62 13.07 -3.31
C GLU A 20 -12.64 12.63 -4.43
N LEU A 21 -13.01 11.63 -5.26
CA LEU A 21 -12.19 11.13 -6.36
C LEU A 21 -12.26 12.03 -7.61
N PRO A 22 -11.12 12.32 -8.27
CA PRO A 22 -11.05 13.31 -9.34
C PRO A 22 -11.70 12.83 -10.65
N GLN A 23 -12.51 13.70 -11.28
CA GLN A 23 -13.12 13.47 -12.61
C GLN A 23 -12.08 13.25 -13.72
N SER A 24 -10.87 13.79 -13.55
CA SER A 24 -9.78 13.59 -14.52
C SER A 24 -9.31 12.13 -14.60
N GLU A 25 -9.51 11.32 -13.55
CA GLU A 25 -9.10 9.91 -13.54
C GLU A 25 -10.27 8.94 -13.59
N TRP A 26 -11.42 9.36 -13.08
CA TRP A 26 -12.60 8.53 -12.89
C TRP A 26 -13.73 9.04 -13.77
N PHE A 27 -14.26 8.16 -14.62
CA PHE A 27 -15.46 8.41 -15.42
C PHE A 27 -16.56 7.46 -14.95
N CYS A 28 -17.76 7.99 -14.74
CA CYS A 28 -18.89 7.25 -14.21
C CYS A 28 -20.10 7.42 -15.13
N THR A 29 -20.80 6.33 -15.44
CA THR A 29 -22.10 6.36 -16.12
C THR A 29 -22.99 5.25 -15.58
N ASN A 30 -24.24 5.21 -16.03
CA ASN A 30 -25.19 4.13 -15.76
C ASN A 30 -25.66 3.50 -17.08
N ASP A 31 -26.11 2.25 -16.99
CA ASP A 31 -26.80 1.60 -18.12
C ASP A 31 -28.12 2.34 -18.41
N PRO A 32 -28.57 2.43 -19.68
CA PRO A 32 -29.79 3.13 -20.04
C PRO A 32 -31.01 2.61 -19.24
N VAL A 33 -31.74 3.53 -18.61
CA VAL A 33 -32.90 3.20 -17.78
C VAL A 33 -33.91 2.36 -18.58
N GLY A 34 -34.29 1.20 -18.03
CA GLY A 34 -35.25 0.29 -18.66
C GLY A 34 -34.69 -0.64 -19.74
N LYS A 35 -33.40 -0.57 -20.08
CA LYS A 35 -32.73 -1.53 -20.98
C LYS A 35 -31.74 -2.39 -20.21
N LYS A 36 -31.75 -3.70 -20.46
CA LYS A 36 -30.75 -4.63 -19.94
C LYS A 36 -29.69 -4.88 -21.01
N LEU A 37 -28.48 -4.37 -20.81
CA LEU A 37 -27.39 -4.46 -21.81
C LEU A 37 -26.46 -5.67 -21.61
N GLY A 38 -26.53 -6.35 -20.46
CA GLY A 38 -25.58 -7.41 -20.14
C GLY A 38 -24.16 -6.86 -19.91
N SER A 39 -23.24 -7.72 -19.47
CA SER A 39 -21.87 -7.30 -19.13
C SER A 39 -21.05 -6.87 -20.36
N GLY A 40 -21.24 -7.49 -21.52
CA GLY A 40 -20.59 -7.13 -22.79
C GLY A 40 -21.18 -5.87 -23.41
N GLY A 41 -22.50 -5.73 -23.44
CA GLY A 41 -23.18 -4.52 -23.88
C GLY A 41 -22.90 -3.32 -22.97
N GLY A 42 -22.94 -3.52 -21.65
CA GLY A 42 -22.57 -2.50 -20.67
C GLY A 42 -21.12 -2.01 -20.84
N THR A 43 -20.19 -2.91 -21.17
CA THR A 43 -18.79 -2.54 -21.49
C THR A 43 -18.73 -1.61 -22.71
N THR A 44 -19.48 -1.94 -23.76
CA THR A 44 -19.54 -1.16 -25.00
C THR A 44 -20.15 0.21 -24.76
N TRP A 45 -21.25 0.27 -24.00
CA TRP A 45 -21.89 1.50 -23.57
C TRP A 45 -20.94 2.41 -22.78
N LEU A 46 -20.26 1.85 -21.78
CA LEU A 46 -19.33 2.58 -20.91
C LEU A 46 -18.16 3.19 -21.71
N LEU A 47 -17.58 2.42 -22.65
CA LEU A 47 -16.50 2.91 -23.51
C LEU A 47 -16.95 4.04 -24.43
N ARG A 48 -18.15 3.91 -25.04
CA ARG A 48 -18.70 4.96 -25.90
C ARG A 48 -19.00 6.23 -25.13
N ALA A 49 -19.67 6.12 -23.97
CA ALA A 49 -19.99 7.27 -23.14
C ALA A 49 -18.71 8.01 -22.69
N ALA A 50 -17.67 7.28 -22.28
CA ALA A 50 -16.39 7.86 -21.90
C ALA A 50 -15.68 8.56 -23.08
N TYR A 51 -15.77 7.99 -24.28
CA TYR A 51 -15.21 8.60 -25.48
C TYR A 51 -15.99 9.85 -25.92
N GLU A 52 -17.31 9.85 -25.81
CA GLU A 52 -18.15 11.01 -26.09
C GLU A 52 -17.87 12.16 -25.13
N ASP A 53 -17.72 11.88 -23.84
CA ASP A 53 -17.30 12.86 -22.84
C ASP A 53 -15.91 13.43 -23.16
N TYR A 54 -14.95 12.57 -23.51
CA TYR A 54 -13.63 13.01 -23.96
C TYR A 54 -13.70 13.92 -25.19
N LYS A 55 -14.50 13.57 -26.21
CA LYS A 55 -14.69 14.40 -27.41
C LYS A 55 -15.32 15.75 -27.06
N ALA A 56 -16.30 15.79 -26.16
CA ALA A 56 -16.96 17.02 -25.76
C ALA A 56 -15.99 18.00 -25.06
N GLN A 57 -14.97 17.48 -24.38
CA GLN A 57 -13.99 18.27 -23.64
C GLN A 57 -12.76 18.69 -24.48
N ASN A 58 -12.58 18.12 -25.68
CA ASN A 58 -11.36 18.33 -26.50
C ASN A 58 -11.72 18.76 -27.92
N ALA A 59 -11.34 19.98 -28.31
CA ALA A 59 -11.66 20.56 -29.62
C ALA A 59 -10.99 19.80 -30.79
N ASP A 60 -9.77 19.29 -30.59
CA ASP A 60 -9.03 18.43 -31.53
C ASP A 60 -9.03 16.98 -31.04
N ALA A 61 -10.22 16.40 -30.83
CA ALA A 61 -10.34 15.07 -30.26
C ALA A 61 -9.78 13.96 -31.18
N MET A 62 -9.01 13.05 -30.59
CA MET A 62 -8.54 11.83 -31.24
C MET A 62 -9.70 10.98 -31.77
N SER A 63 -9.46 10.18 -32.81
CA SER A 63 -10.40 9.12 -33.22
C SER A 63 -10.59 8.09 -32.10
N PHE A 64 -11.65 7.28 -32.15
CA PHE A 64 -11.91 6.26 -31.13
C PHE A 64 -10.75 5.28 -30.99
N ASP A 65 -10.12 4.93 -32.12
CA ASP A 65 -8.99 4.00 -32.18
C ASP A 65 -7.73 4.57 -31.54
N GLU A 66 -7.39 5.81 -31.88
CA GLU A 66 -6.26 6.52 -31.28
C GLU A 66 -6.48 6.74 -29.78
N TRP A 67 -7.70 7.10 -29.40
CA TRP A 67 -8.08 7.21 -27.99
C TRP A 67 -7.90 5.87 -27.28
N LEU A 68 -8.45 4.78 -27.81
CA LEU A 68 -8.37 3.45 -27.21
C LEU A 68 -6.90 3.01 -27.02
N ALA A 69 -6.03 3.27 -28.00
CA ALA A 69 -4.62 2.93 -27.94
C ALA A 69 -3.77 3.83 -27.03
N ALA A 70 -4.21 5.06 -26.75
CA ALA A 70 -3.40 6.06 -26.04
C ALA A 70 -3.20 5.76 -24.55
N ASP A 71 -4.22 5.23 -23.88
CA ASP A 71 -4.24 5.08 -22.42
C ASP A 71 -4.70 3.70 -21.96
N LYS A 72 -4.07 3.20 -20.89
CA LYS A 72 -4.58 2.05 -20.14
C LYS A 72 -5.87 2.41 -19.40
N ARG A 73 -6.83 1.48 -19.36
CA ARG A 73 -8.17 1.64 -18.78
C ARG A 73 -8.55 0.45 -17.89
N LEU A 74 -9.22 0.77 -16.78
CA LEU A 74 -9.86 -0.18 -15.90
C LEU A 74 -11.37 0.05 -15.94
N LEU A 75 -12.15 -0.96 -16.30
CA LEU A 75 -13.61 -0.94 -16.36
C LEU A 75 -14.17 -1.80 -15.22
N LEU A 76 -14.90 -1.18 -14.30
CA LEU A 76 -15.62 -1.91 -13.24
C LEU A 76 -17.13 -1.85 -13.47
N HIS A 77 -17.75 -3.03 -13.50
CA HIS A 77 -19.20 -3.15 -13.55
C HIS A 77 -19.79 -3.20 -12.14
N ALA A 78 -20.43 -2.11 -11.71
CA ALA A 78 -21.04 -1.98 -10.38
C ALA A 78 -22.51 -1.52 -10.40
N GLY A 79 -23.10 -1.30 -11.59
CA GLY A 79 -24.47 -0.79 -11.78
C GLY A 79 -25.57 -1.84 -11.74
N GLY A 80 -25.27 -3.10 -11.40
CA GLY A 80 -26.29 -4.14 -11.29
C GLY A 80 -27.29 -3.88 -10.15
N GLN A 81 -28.52 -4.38 -10.29
CA GLN A 81 -29.63 -4.18 -9.33
C GLN A 81 -29.33 -4.65 -7.89
N SER A 82 -28.25 -5.42 -7.67
CA SER A 82 -27.77 -5.83 -6.33
C SER A 82 -28.85 -6.45 -5.43
N ARG A 83 -29.79 -7.17 -6.03
CA ARG A 83 -30.99 -7.76 -5.40
C ARG A 83 -30.73 -8.56 -4.11
N ARG A 84 -29.59 -9.24 -4.03
CA ARG A 84 -29.22 -10.13 -2.90
C ARG A 84 -28.41 -9.46 -1.80
N LEU A 85 -28.07 -8.18 -1.96
CA LEU A 85 -27.47 -7.34 -0.92
C LEU A 85 -28.19 -5.98 -0.91
N PRO A 86 -29.45 -5.92 -0.42
CA PRO A 86 -30.27 -4.72 -0.53
C PRO A 86 -29.64 -3.50 0.13
N SER A 87 -29.05 -3.64 1.32
CA SER A 87 -28.48 -2.55 2.13
C SER A 87 -27.46 -1.67 1.40
N TYR A 88 -26.72 -2.24 0.44
CA TYR A 88 -25.70 -1.53 -0.34
C TYR A 88 -26.06 -1.38 -1.82
N ALA A 89 -27.28 -1.76 -2.23
CA ALA A 89 -27.76 -1.52 -3.58
C ALA A 89 -27.77 -0.02 -3.96
N PRO A 90 -28.24 0.91 -3.10
CA PRO A 90 -28.29 2.33 -3.46
C PRO A 90 -26.91 2.99 -3.62
N SER A 91 -25.91 2.56 -2.84
CA SER A 91 -24.53 3.05 -2.94
C SER A 91 -23.69 2.30 -3.98
N GLY A 92 -24.22 1.23 -4.57
CA GLY A 92 -23.45 0.24 -5.31
C GLY A 92 -22.54 -0.60 -4.40
N LYS A 93 -22.33 -1.87 -4.76
CA LYS A 93 -21.48 -2.80 -3.99
C LYS A 93 -20.03 -2.33 -3.86
N ILE A 94 -19.52 -1.58 -4.85
CA ILE A 94 -18.15 -1.07 -4.82
C ILE A 94 -17.91 -0.05 -3.70
N LEU A 95 -18.95 0.65 -3.23
CA LEU A 95 -18.87 1.59 -2.12
C LEU A 95 -19.31 0.98 -0.79
N THR A 96 -19.47 -0.34 -0.71
CA THR A 96 -19.70 -1.04 0.55
C THR A 96 -18.52 -0.75 1.49
N PRO A 97 -18.77 -0.13 2.66
CA PRO A 97 -17.73 0.15 3.64
C PRO A 97 -17.25 -1.16 4.26
N LEU A 98 -15.94 -1.30 4.40
CA LEU A 98 -15.32 -2.50 4.97
C LEU A 98 -14.44 -2.12 6.16
N PRO A 99 -14.46 -2.89 7.26
CA PRO A 99 -13.61 -2.63 8.41
C PRO A 99 -12.14 -2.85 8.06
N VAL A 100 -11.26 -2.12 8.75
CA VAL A 100 -9.80 -2.31 8.67
C VAL A 100 -9.42 -3.74 9.07
N PHE A 101 -8.50 -4.34 8.34
CA PHE A 101 -8.00 -5.67 8.62
C PHE A 101 -7.10 -5.63 9.85
N ARG A 102 -7.37 -6.49 10.83
CA ARG A 102 -6.67 -6.49 12.14
C ARG A 102 -5.17 -6.81 12.08
N TRP A 103 -4.70 -7.29 10.94
CA TRP A 103 -3.31 -7.69 10.68
C TRP A 103 -2.62 -6.79 9.65
N GLU A 104 -3.33 -5.82 9.06
CA GLU A 104 -2.79 -4.91 8.05
C GLU A 104 -2.56 -3.51 8.62
N ARG A 105 -1.49 -2.86 8.15
CA ARG A 105 -1.07 -1.53 8.55
C ARG A 105 -1.20 -0.55 7.38
N GLY A 106 -1.71 0.65 7.68
CA GLY A 106 -1.93 1.73 6.72
C GLY A 106 -3.26 1.61 5.97
N GLN A 107 -4.27 0.96 6.54
CA GLN A 107 -5.63 0.96 5.97
C GLN A 107 -6.45 2.11 6.52
N SER A 108 -7.30 2.69 5.68
CA SER A 108 -8.17 3.79 6.10
C SER A 108 -9.41 3.30 6.83
N LEU A 109 -9.84 4.04 7.87
CA LEU A 109 -11.08 3.77 8.61
C LEU A 109 -12.36 3.99 7.78
N ASN A 110 -12.25 4.73 6.68
CA ASN A 110 -13.34 5.01 5.74
C ASN A 110 -13.25 4.17 4.44
N GLN A 111 -12.41 3.14 4.41
CA GLN A 111 -12.20 2.32 3.22
C GLN A 111 -13.48 1.59 2.78
N ASN A 112 -13.54 1.31 1.49
CA ASN A 112 -14.60 0.56 0.83
C ASN A 112 -14.02 -0.51 -0.10
N LEU A 113 -14.91 -1.32 -0.68
CA LEU A 113 -14.51 -2.39 -1.59
C LEU A 113 -13.69 -1.88 -2.79
N LEU A 114 -14.07 -0.75 -3.38
CA LEU A 114 -13.35 -0.12 -4.50
C LEU A 114 -11.90 0.22 -4.13
N SER A 115 -11.70 0.86 -2.98
CA SER A 115 -10.35 1.26 -2.53
C SER A 115 -9.43 0.06 -2.28
N LEU A 116 -10.00 -1.10 -1.92
CA LEU A 116 -9.23 -2.32 -1.70
C LEU A 116 -8.94 -3.09 -3.01
N GLN A 117 -9.82 -2.99 -4.00
CA GLN A 117 -9.70 -3.66 -5.30
C GLN A 117 -8.66 -3.01 -6.23
N VAL A 118 -8.71 -1.68 -6.36
CA VAL A 118 -7.94 -0.91 -7.35
C VAL A 118 -6.42 -1.14 -7.29
N PRO A 119 -5.77 -1.26 -6.11
CA PRO A 119 -4.32 -1.47 -6.05
C PRO A 119 -3.85 -2.74 -6.78
N LEU A 120 -4.55 -3.87 -6.63
CA LEU A 120 -4.20 -5.10 -7.36
C LEU A 120 -4.36 -4.92 -8.87
N TYR A 121 -5.47 -4.31 -9.29
CA TYR A 121 -5.78 -4.06 -10.69
C TYR A 121 -4.76 -3.13 -11.35
N LYS A 122 -4.33 -2.08 -10.65
CA LYS A 122 -3.25 -1.20 -11.12
C LYS A 122 -1.95 -1.99 -11.34
N ARG A 123 -1.55 -2.84 -10.38
CA ARG A 123 -0.33 -3.68 -10.51
C ARG A 123 -0.41 -4.63 -11.70
N ILE A 124 -1.56 -5.27 -11.93
CA ILE A 124 -1.80 -6.13 -13.10
C ILE A 124 -1.70 -5.32 -14.40
N MET A 125 -2.29 -4.13 -14.45
CA MET A 125 -2.22 -3.29 -15.65
C MET A 125 -0.84 -2.69 -15.88
N ASP A 126 -0.07 -2.39 -14.85
CA ASP A 126 1.28 -1.85 -14.99
C ASP A 126 2.22 -2.87 -15.68
N ILE A 127 2.03 -4.18 -15.44
CA ILE A 127 2.79 -5.24 -16.13
C ILE A 127 2.23 -5.63 -17.51
N ALA A 128 1.03 -5.16 -17.89
CA ALA A 128 0.44 -5.48 -19.19
C ALA A 128 1.25 -4.85 -20.35
N PRO A 129 1.56 -5.61 -21.43
CA PRO A 129 2.28 -5.10 -22.59
C PRO A 129 1.48 -4.04 -23.35
N ARG A 130 2.17 -3.29 -24.24
CA ARG A 130 1.51 -2.31 -25.11
C ARG A 130 0.48 -2.99 -26.01
N GLY A 131 -0.70 -2.39 -26.15
CA GLY A 131 -1.81 -2.94 -26.93
C GLY A 131 -2.85 -3.69 -26.09
N LEU A 132 -2.48 -4.18 -24.91
CA LEU A 132 -3.42 -4.68 -23.88
C LEU A 132 -3.83 -3.52 -22.96
N ASN A 133 -4.72 -2.67 -23.48
CA ASN A 133 -5.05 -1.40 -22.84
C ASN A 133 -6.31 -1.43 -21.98
N THR A 134 -7.18 -2.45 -22.10
CA THR A 134 -8.50 -2.43 -21.45
C THR A 134 -8.66 -3.62 -20.52
N MET A 135 -8.77 -3.38 -19.22
CA MET A 135 -9.09 -4.42 -18.25
C MET A 135 -10.52 -4.28 -17.76
N ILE A 136 -11.25 -5.39 -17.75
CA ILE A 136 -12.62 -5.49 -17.30
C ILE A 136 -12.65 -6.34 -16.05
N VAL A 137 -13.28 -5.82 -14.98
CA VAL A 137 -13.35 -6.50 -13.69
C VAL A 137 -14.75 -6.48 -13.08
N SER A 138 -15.07 -7.50 -12.29
CA SER A 138 -16.29 -7.49 -11.46
C SER A 138 -16.16 -6.52 -10.28
N GLY A 139 -17.23 -5.76 -10.01
CA GLY A 139 -17.26 -4.82 -8.89
C GLY A 139 -17.52 -5.45 -7.52
N ASP A 140 -17.92 -6.72 -7.43
CA ASP A 140 -18.38 -7.36 -6.20
C ASP A 140 -17.44 -8.45 -5.64
N VAL A 141 -16.20 -8.48 -6.11
CA VAL A 141 -15.20 -9.45 -5.68
C VAL A 141 -13.96 -8.73 -5.17
N TYR A 142 -13.49 -9.08 -3.99
CA TYR A 142 -12.16 -8.70 -3.55
C TYR A 142 -11.17 -9.85 -3.82
N ILE A 143 -10.07 -9.53 -4.48
CA ILE A 143 -9.03 -10.48 -4.87
C ILE A 143 -7.72 -10.06 -4.23
N ARG A 144 -6.99 -11.01 -3.66
CA ARG A 144 -5.64 -10.79 -3.15
C ARG A 144 -4.65 -11.70 -3.88
N SER A 145 -3.43 -11.21 -4.09
CA SER A 145 -2.29 -11.98 -4.58
C SER A 145 -1.24 -11.96 -3.49
N THR A 146 -0.89 -13.13 -2.96
CA THR A 146 0.15 -13.25 -1.91
C THR A 146 1.54 -13.45 -2.50
N GLU A 147 1.61 -13.80 -3.79
CA GLU A 147 2.85 -14.01 -4.53
C GLU A 147 3.01 -13.01 -5.69
N PRO A 148 4.23 -12.84 -6.24
CA PRO A 148 4.49 -11.96 -7.38
C PRO A 148 3.68 -12.35 -8.63
N LEU A 149 3.23 -11.33 -9.37
CA LEU A 149 2.48 -11.52 -10.61
C LEU A 149 3.37 -12.11 -11.71
N GLN A 150 2.79 -12.99 -12.53
CA GLN A 150 3.45 -13.58 -13.69
C GLN A 150 3.49 -12.60 -14.88
N PRO A 151 4.52 -12.66 -15.75
CA PRO A 151 4.56 -11.84 -16.95
C PRO A 151 3.41 -12.21 -17.90
N ILE A 152 2.88 -11.19 -18.58
CA ILE A 152 1.80 -11.34 -19.56
C ILE A 152 2.41 -11.48 -20.97
N PRO A 153 2.00 -12.49 -21.78
CA PRO A 153 2.51 -12.64 -23.15
C PRO A 153 2.15 -11.46 -24.05
N GLU A 154 3.12 -10.99 -24.86
CA GLU A 154 2.95 -9.84 -25.76
C GLU A 154 2.00 -10.08 -26.93
N ASP A 155 1.84 -11.33 -27.35
CA ASP A 155 1.03 -11.71 -28.51
C ASP A 155 -0.41 -12.14 -28.16
N ALA A 156 -0.82 -11.97 -26.90
CA ALA A 156 -2.18 -12.28 -26.46
C ALA A 156 -3.17 -11.17 -26.83
N ASP A 157 -4.36 -11.54 -27.32
CA ASP A 157 -5.47 -10.60 -27.50
C ASP A 157 -6.32 -10.46 -26.25
N ILE A 158 -6.45 -11.56 -25.52
CA ILE A 158 -7.26 -11.66 -24.30
C ILE A 158 -6.45 -12.42 -23.25
N VAL A 159 -6.38 -11.88 -22.05
CA VAL A 159 -5.76 -12.51 -20.89
C VAL A 159 -6.81 -12.63 -19.80
N CYS A 160 -7.16 -13.87 -19.45
CA CYS A 160 -8.10 -14.16 -18.38
C CYS A 160 -7.34 -14.66 -17.16
N TYR A 161 -7.57 -14.03 -16.01
CA TYR A 161 -7.04 -14.55 -14.75
C TYR A 161 -8.02 -15.53 -14.12
N GLY A 162 -7.48 -16.59 -13.52
CA GLY A 162 -8.28 -17.58 -12.80
C GLY A 162 -7.59 -18.11 -11.55
N LEU A 163 -8.34 -18.87 -10.76
CA LEU A 163 -7.85 -19.53 -9.56
C LEU A 163 -8.12 -21.02 -9.56
N TRP A 164 -7.22 -21.76 -8.92
CA TRP A 164 -7.39 -23.17 -8.63
C TRP A 164 -8.33 -23.35 -7.45
N LEU A 165 -9.64 -23.38 -7.73
CA LEU A 165 -10.68 -23.58 -6.70
C LEU A 165 -11.27 -24.99 -6.78
N GLY A 166 -11.73 -25.48 -5.62
CA GLY A 166 -12.43 -26.75 -5.54
C GLY A 166 -13.74 -26.75 -6.35
N PRO A 167 -14.22 -27.92 -6.81
CA PRO A 167 -15.38 -28.02 -7.69
C PRO A 167 -16.67 -27.49 -7.05
N GLU A 168 -16.78 -27.53 -5.71
CA GLU A 168 -17.93 -26.98 -4.97
C GLU A 168 -18.09 -25.47 -5.12
N ILE A 169 -17.00 -24.73 -5.28
CA ILE A 169 -17.02 -23.29 -5.54
C ILE A 169 -17.11 -23.05 -7.05
N ALA A 170 -16.35 -23.80 -7.85
CA ALA A 170 -16.27 -23.59 -9.30
C ALA A 170 -17.62 -23.75 -10.03
N LYS A 171 -18.55 -24.56 -9.52
CA LYS A 171 -19.88 -24.80 -10.13
C LYS A 171 -20.74 -23.53 -10.27
N ASP A 172 -20.50 -22.53 -9.43
CA ASP A 172 -21.27 -21.28 -9.43
C ASP A 172 -20.66 -20.19 -10.33
N HIS A 173 -19.51 -20.48 -10.96
CA HIS A 173 -18.70 -19.54 -11.73
C HIS A 173 -18.42 -20.04 -13.17
N GLY A 174 -17.83 -19.16 -13.98
CA GLY A 174 -17.21 -19.55 -15.25
C GLY A 174 -15.94 -20.37 -14.99
N VAL A 175 -15.65 -21.33 -15.84
CA VAL A 175 -14.47 -22.20 -15.72
C VAL A 175 -13.74 -22.25 -17.06
N PHE A 176 -12.47 -21.83 -17.04
CA PHE A 176 -11.56 -21.93 -18.17
C PHE A 176 -10.94 -23.32 -18.22
N ILE A 177 -10.90 -23.92 -19.41
CA ILE A 177 -10.33 -25.25 -19.62
C ILE A 177 -9.10 -25.13 -20.52
N SER A 178 -8.03 -25.80 -20.13
CA SER A 178 -6.83 -25.99 -20.96
C SER A 178 -6.37 -27.44 -20.93
N THR A 179 -5.59 -27.85 -21.93
CA THR A 179 -5.00 -29.20 -21.97
C THR A 179 -3.70 -29.23 -21.18
N ARG A 180 -3.27 -30.42 -20.76
CA ARG A 180 -1.97 -30.58 -20.07
C ARG A 180 -0.77 -30.19 -20.95
N GLU A 181 -0.91 -30.27 -22.27
CA GLU A 181 0.13 -29.90 -23.24
C GLU A 181 0.24 -28.38 -23.43
N LYS A 182 -0.88 -27.67 -23.32
CA LYS A 182 -0.99 -26.21 -23.53
C LYS A 182 -1.70 -25.57 -22.33
N PRO A 183 -1.09 -25.57 -21.13
CA PRO A 183 -1.78 -25.19 -19.89
C PRO A 183 -2.20 -23.71 -19.84
N THR A 184 -1.55 -22.84 -20.61
CA THR A 184 -1.79 -21.40 -20.64
C THR A 184 -2.67 -20.95 -21.82
N GLU A 185 -3.01 -21.84 -22.74
CA GLU A 185 -3.85 -21.53 -23.90
C GLU A 185 -5.28 -22.01 -23.63
N LEU A 186 -6.27 -21.12 -23.81
CA LEU A 186 -7.67 -21.48 -23.57
C LEU A 186 -8.15 -22.48 -24.64
N LYS A 187 -8.56 -23.67 -24.22
CA LYS A 187 -9.31 -24.61 -25.07
C LYS A 187 -10.74 -24.12 -25.28
N CYS A 188 -11.45 -23.94 -24.16
CA CYS A 188 -12.81 -23.39 -24.11
C CYS A 188 -13.17 -22.93 -22.70
N MET A 189 -14.25 -22.17 -22.58
CA MET A 189 -14.85 -21.78 -21.31
C MET A 189 -16.20 -22.48 -21.12
N LEU A 190 -16.47 -22.96 -19.91
CA LEU A 190 -17.78 -23.47 -19.50
C LEU A 190 -18.42 -22.52 -18.49
N GLN A 191 -19.71 -22.22 -18.65
CA GLN A 191 -20.46 -21.41 -17.69
C GLN A 191 -21.21 -22.30 -16.70
N LYS A 192 -20.87 -22.18 -15.40
CA LYS A 192 -21.52 -22.90 -14.29
C LYS A 192 -21.65 -24.41 -14.52
N PRO A 193 -20.53 -25.12 -14.80
CA PRO A 193 -20.56 -26.55 -15.03
C PRO A 193 -20.92 -27.33 -13.76
N SER A 194 -21.50 -28.52 -13.92
CA SER A 194 -21.76 -29.41 -12.79
C SER A 194 -20.46 -29.96 -12.19
N VAL A 195 -20.50 -30.35 -10.91
CA VAL A 195 -19.37 -31.00 -10.22
C VAL A 195 -18.93 -32.28 -10.94
N GLU A 196 -19.88 -33.03 -11.51
CA GLU A 196 -19.63 -34.25 -12.29
C GLU A 196 -18.84 -33.95 -13.57
N THR A 197 -19.21 -32.88 -14.29
CA THR A 197 -18.50 -32.42 -15.48
C THR A 197 -17.07 -32.00 -15.14
N LEU A 198 -16.89 -31.20 -14.08
CA LEU A 198 -15.57 -30.78 -13.62
C LEU A 198 -14.69 -31.97 -13.21
N SER A 199 -15.28 -32.95 -12.53
CA SER A 199 -14.56 -34.16 -12.10
C SER A 199 -14.07 -34.99 -13.28
N ALA A 200 -14.88 -35.11 -14.34
CA ALA A 200 -14.48 -35.84 -15.55
C ALA A 200 -13.28 -35.18 -16.26
N LEU A 201 -13.25 -33.85 -16.31
CA LEU A 201 -12.22 -33.06 -16.98
C LEU A 201 -10.82 -33.16 -16.33
N LEU A 202 -10.74 -33.41 -15.02
CA LEU A 202 -9.46 -33.45 -14.29
C LEU A 202 -8.49 -34.55 -14.76
N THR A 203 -9.01 -35.57 -15.47
CA THR A 203 -8.21 -36.69 -15.97
C THR A 203 -7.13 -36.23 -16.93
N ASP A 204 -7.49 -35.37 -17.89
CA ASP A 204 -6.66 -34.98 -19.03
C ASP A 204 -6.56 -33.45 -19.24
N HIS A 205 -7.37 -32.66 -18.53
CA HIS A 205 -7.39 -31.20 -18.61
C HIS A 205 -7.04 -30.53 -17.28
N PHE A 206 -6.64 -29.26 -17.38
CA PHE A 206 -6.65 -28.33 -16.27
C PHE A 206 -7.89 -27.45 -16.36
N TYR A 207 -8.41 -27.06 -15.20
CA TYR A 207 -9.46 -26.04 -15.14
C TYR A 207 -9.11 -24.95 -14.13
N LEU A 208 -9.43 -23.71 -14.48
CA LEU A 208 -9.28 -22.53 -13.64
C LEU A 208 -10.63 -21.85 -13.50
N THR A 209 -11.01 -21.51 -12.27
CA THR A 209 -12.24 -20.76 -12.02
C THR A 209 -12.01 -19.30 -12.37
N ASP A 210 -12.90 -18.74 -13.18
CA ASP A 210 -12.90 -17.32 -13.54
C ASP A 210 -13.15 -16.46 -12.31
N ILE A 211 -12.27 -15.50 -12.09
CA ILE A 211 -12.38 -14.51 -11.01
C ILE A 211 -12.90 -13.15 -11.50
N GLY A 212 -13.27 -13.07 -12.78
CA GLY A 212 -13.80 -11.85 -13.38
C GLY A 212 -12.74 -10.78 -13.53
N VAL A 213 -11.53 -11.13 -13.96
CA VAL A 213 -10.45 -10.17 -14.30
C VAL A 213 -9.90 -10.50 -15.70
N TRP A 214 -10.30 -9.71 -16.68
CA TRP A 214 -10.02 -9.95 -18.10
C TRP A 214 -9.32 -8.74 -18.71
N ILE A 215 -8.16 -8.93 -19.34
CA ILE A 215 -7.45 -7.88 -20.08
C ILE A 215 -7.65 -8.13 -21.56
N LEU A 216 -8.13 -7.12 -22.27
CA LEU A 216 -8.42 -7.16 -23.69
C LEU A 216 -7.50 -6.20 -24.44
N SER A 217 -7.06 -6.66 -25.61
CA SER A 217 -6.42 -5.83 -26.61
C SER A 217 -7.42 -4.89 -27.28
N ASP A 218 -6.93 -3.84 -27.91
CA ASP A 218 -7.77 -2.93 -28.70
C ASP A 218 -8.54 -3.68 -29.80
N ARG A 219 -7.96 -4.76 -30.34
CA ARG A 219 -8.62 -5.66 -31.30
C ARG A 219 -9.77 -6.43 -30.66
N ALA A 220 -9.53 -7.05 -29.51
CA ALA A 220 -10.55 -7.80 -28.77
C ALA A 220 -11.72 -6.91 -28.32
N VAL A 221 -11.43 -5.69 -27.87
CA VAL A 221 -12.45 -4.69 -27.52
C VAL A 221 -13.35 -4.40 -28.72
N LYS A 222 -12.79 -4.18 -29.90
CA LYS A 222 -13.58 -3.93 -31.12
C LYS A 222 -14.49 -5.10 -31.48
N VAL A 223 -13.99 -6.34 -31.39
CA VAL A 223 -14.81 -7.54 -31.66
C VAL A 223 -15.97 -7.62 -30.66
N LEU A 224 -15.70 -7.39 -29.37
CA LEU A 224 -16.75 -7.33 -28.34
C LEU A 224 -17.81 -6.27 -28.67
N MET A 225 -17.37 -5.07 -29.05
CA MET A 225 -18.27 -3.96 -29.39
C MET A 225 -19.08 -4.21 -30.68
N GLN A 226 -18.52 -4.93 -31.65
CA GLN A 226 -19.24 -5.34 -32.87
C GLN A 226 -20.38 -6.30 -32.54
N ARG A 227 -20.17 -7.25 -31.62
CA ARG A 227 -21.19 -8.23 -31.23
C ARG A 227 -22.28 -7.67 -30.33
N SER A 228 -21.94 -6.66 -29.53
CA SER A 228 -22.88 -5.97 -28.65
C SER A 228 -23.60 -4.78 -29.31
N THR A 229 -23.47 -4.59 -30.62
CA THR A 229 -24.09 -3.48 -31.36
C THR A 229 -24.91 -3.98 -32.54
N ASN A 230 -26.14 -3.48 -32.67
CA ASN A 230 -26.93 -3.65 -33.89
C ASN A 230 -26.46 -2.67 -34.97
N GLY A 231 -25.99 -3.20 -36.12
CA GLY A 231 -25.57 -2.42 -37.29
C GLY A 231 -24.08 -2.62 -37.63
N THR A 232 -23.60 -1.96 -38.69
CA THR A 232 -22.20 -2.05 -39.13
C THR A 232 -21.27 -1.04 -38.45
N ASP A 233 -21.83 0.00 -37.82
CA ASP A 233 -21.05 1.07 -37.18
C ASP A 233 -20.98 0.90 -35.66
N ILE A 234 -19.77 0.60 -35.17
CA ILE A 234 -19.42 0.41 -33.76
C ILE A 234 -19.47 1.73 -32.97
N ALA A 235 -19.52 2.89 -33.63
CA ALA A 235 -19.63 4.18 -32.96
C ALA A 235 -21.09 4.63 -32.76
N THR A 236 -22.00 4.27 -33.68
CA THR A 236 -23.36 4.86 -33.73
C THR A 236 -24.51 3.85 -33.66
N GLY A 237 -24.26 2.55 -33.84
CA GLY A 237 -25.30 1.52 -33.78
C GLY A 237 -25.90 1.35 -32.38
N GLU A 238 -27.11 0.78 -32.29
CA GLU A 238 -27.77 0.58 -30.98
C GLU A 238 -27.06 -0.52 -30.18
N VAL A 239 -26.68 -0.24 -28.92
CA VAL A 239 -26.11 -1.26 -28.02
C VAL A 239 -27.20 -2.23 -27.57
N VAL A 240 -26.94 -3.53 -27.73
CA VAL A 240 -27.87 -4.61 -27.38
C VAL A 240 -27.42 -5.39 -26.16
N ASN A 241 -28.32 -6.21 -25.62
CA ASN A 241 -28.01 -7.16 -24.57
C ASN A 241 -27.00 -8.19 -25.07
N TYR A 242 -25.80 -8.20 -24.50
CA TYR A 242 -24.77 -9.18 -24.82
C TYR A 242 -24.01 -9.55 -23.55
N ASP A 243 -24.05 -10.83 -23.14
CA ASP A 243 -23.38 -11.30 -21.95
C ASP A 243 -21.93 -11.71 -22.22
N MET A 244 -21.01 -11.09 -21.49
CA MET A 244 -19.57 -11.34 -21.64
C MET A 244 -19.19 -12.76 -21.27
N TYR A 245 -19.81 -13.33 -20.23
CA TYR A 245 -19.40 -14.63 -19.71
C TYR A 245 -20.06 -15.78 -20.48
N GLY A 246 -21.37 -15.69 -20.69
CA GLY A 246 -22.18 -16.74 -21.30
C GLY A 246 -22.16 -16.77 -22.82
N GLU A 247 -21.97 -15.64 -23.49
CA GLU A 247 -21.95 -15.57 -24.96
C GLU A 247 -20.53 -15.36 -25.48
N PHE A 248 -19.88 -14.25 -25.12
CA PHE A 248 -18.53 -13.94 -25.60
C PHE A 248 -17.50 -14.95 -25.07
N GLY A 249 -17.51 -15.22 -23.77
CA GLY A 249 -16.59 -16.13 -23.08
C GLY A 249 -16.68 -17.57 -23.58
N CYS A 250 -17.90 -18.10 -23.72
CA CYS A 250 -18.14 -19.44 -24.27
C CYS A 250 -17.72 -19.59 -25.75
N ALA A 251 -17.53 -18.47 -26.46
CA ALA A 251 -16.98 -18.42 -27.81
C ALA A 251 -15.45 -18.25 -27.85
N LEU A 252 -14.77 -18.12 -26.70
CA LEU A 252 -13.31 -18.03 -26.66
C LEU A 252 -12.64 -19.41 -26.65
N GLY A 253 -11.42 -19.44 -27.16
CA GLY A 253 -10.56 -20.62 -27.21
C GLY A 253 -10.49 -21.25 -28.60
N TYR A 254 -9.57 -22.19 -28.77
CA TYR A 254 -9.36 -22.86 -30.06
C TYR A 254 -10.36 -24.00 -30.35
N GLU A 255 -11.08 -24.49 -29.33
CA GLU A 255 -12.18 -25.46 -29.44
C GLU A 255 -13.42 -25.00 -28.66
N PRO A 256 -14.03 -23.85 -29.03
CA PRO A 256 -15.07 -23.20 -28.26
C PRO A 256 -16.41 -23.96 -28.32
N GLY A 257 -17.21 -23.81 -27.26
CA GLY A 257 -18.57 -24.38 -27.21
C GLY A 257 -19.55 -23.64 -28.12
N VAL A 258 -19.34 -22.33 -28.30
CA VAL A 258 -20.11 -21.46 -29.21
C VAL A 258 -19.21 -21.02 -30.36
N LYS A 259 -19.65 -21.22 -31.61
CA LYS A 259 -18.87 -20.82 -32.79
C LYS A 259 -19.18 -19.38 -33.17
N ASP A 260 -18.15 -18.55 -33.21
CA ASP A 260 -18.20 -17.15 -33.67
C ASP A 260 -16.86 -16.83 -34.33
N GLU A 261 -16.86 -16.76 -35.67
CA GLU A 261 -15.64 -16.60 -36.47
C GLU A 261 -14.80 -15.39 -36.08
N ALA A 262 -15.42 -14.28 -35.67
CA ALA A 262 -14.69 -13.08 -35.25
C ALA A 262 -14.02 -13.28 -33.88
N VAL A 263 -14.74 -13.88 -32.93
CA VAL A 263 -14.23 -14.14 -31.56
C VAL A 263 -13.18 -15.26 -31.56
N ASN A 264 -13.38 -16.31 -32.36
CA ASN A 264 -12.49 -17.48 -32.42
C ASN A 264 -11.09 -17.18 -32.99
N THR A 265 -10.91 -16.04 -33.66
CA THR A 265 -9.59 -15.58 -34.18
C THR A 265 -8.73 -14.86 -33.13
N LEU A 266 -9.29 -14.57 -31.96
CA LEU A 266 -8.58 -13.93 -30.85
C LEU A 266 -7.77 -14.96 -30.08
N LYS A 267 -6.48 -14.69 -29.87
CA LYS A 267 -5.61 -15.52 -29.06
C LYS A 267 -5.89 -15.26 -27.57
N THR A 268 -6.49 -16.24 -26.92
CA THR A 268 -6.83 -16.17 -25.49
C THR A 268 -5.84 -16.95 -24.63
N VAL A 269 -5.23 -16.26 -23.69
CA VAL A 269 -4.32 -16.80 -22.68
C VAL A 269 -5.01 -16.84 -21.33
N ILE A 270 -4.79 -17.91 -20.57
CA ILE A 270 -5.23 -18.03 -19.18
C ILE A 270 -4.04 -18.06 -18.24
N LEU A 271 -4.10 -17.24 -17.19
CA LEU A 271 -3.06 -17.15 -16.18
C LEU A 271 -3.65 -17.42 -14.78
N PRO A 272 -3.08 -18.35 -13.99
CA PRO A 272 -3.46 -18.47 -12.59
C PRO A 272 -2.94 -17.25 -11.82
N LEU A 273 -3.71 -16.77 -10.84
CA LEU A 273 -3.21 -15.77 -9.90
C LEU A 273 -2.43 -16.47 -8.77
N PRO A 274 -1.10 -16.30 -8.65
CA PRO A 274 -0.29 -17.04 -7.69
C PRO A 274 -0.62 -16.69 -6.23
N GLY A 275 -0.81 -17.73 -5.41
CA GLY A 275 -1.26 -17.57 -4.02
C GLY A 275 -2.55 -16.74 -3.89
N GLY A 276 -3.40 -16.77 -4.92
CA GLY A 276 -4.54 -15.88 -5.02
C GLY A 276 -5.70 -16.28 -4.12
N GLU A 277 -6.29 -15.29 -3.46
CA GLU A 277 -7.46 -15.43 -2.59
C GLU A 277 -8.65 -14.69 -3.21
N PHE A 278 -9.84 -15.29 -3.09
CA PHE A 278 -11.07 -14.80 -3.73
C PHE A 278 -12.19 -14.68 -2.71
N TYR A 279 -12.73 -13.47 -2.58
CA TYR A 279 -13.76 -13.13 -1.61
C TYR A 279 -14.92 -12.42 -2.32
N HIS A 280 -16.10 -13.02 -2.25
CA HIS A 280 -17.29 -12.48 -2.91
C HIS A 280 -18.08 -11.58 -1.93
N PHE A 281 -18.68 -10.50 -2.42
CA PHE A 281 -19.50 -9.55 -1.65
C PHE A 281 -20.87 -9.35 -2.32
N GLY A 282 -21.38 -10.40 -2.97
CA GLY A 282 -22.59 -10.33 -3.78
C GLY A 282 -23.90 -10.54 -3.04
N THR A 283 -23.85 -11.07 -1.81
CA THR A 283 -25.01 -11.39 -0.96
C THR A 283 -24.76 -11.00 0.50
N SER A 284 -25.84 -10.88 1.29
CA SER A 284 -25.77 -10.66 2.74
C SER A 284 -24.88 -11.68 3.47
N HIS A 285 -25.01 -12.97 3.13
CA HIS A 285 -24.19 -14.03 3.71
C HIS A 285 -22.71 -13.85 3.38
N GLU A 286 -22.40 -13.61 2.11
CA GLU A 286 -21.03 -13.44 1.62
C GLU A 286 -20.36 -12.20 2.20
N LEU A 287 -21.10 -11.11 2.44
CA LEU A 287 -20.57 -9.92 3.11
C LEU A 287 -19.91 -10.28 4.45
N LEU A 288 -20.59 -11.10 5.28
CA LEU A 288 -20.05 -11.50 6.57
C LEU A 288 -19.04 -12.63 6.47
N SER A 289 -19.30 -13.67 5.67
CA SER A 289 -18.42 -14.84 5.60
C SER A 289 -17.07 -14.50 4.95
N SER A 290 -17.06 -13.66 3.90
CA SER A 290 -15.83 -13.14 3.30
C SER A 290 -15.07 -12.25 4.28
N MET A 291 -15.74 -11.32 4.95
CA MET A 291 -15.08 -10.44 5.92
C MET A 291 -14.51 -11.21 7.11
N LEU A 292 -15.22 -12.23 7.60
CA LEU A 292 -14.76 -13.12 8.66
C LEU A 292 -13.52 -13.91 8.23
N ALA A 293 -13.53 -14.45 7.00
CA ALA A 293 -12.40 -15.15 6.43
C ALA A 293 -11.19 -14.22 6.35
N ILE A 294 -11.36 -13.00 5.82
CA ILE A 294 -10.31 -11.99 5.70
C ILE A 294 -9.72 -11.61 7.06
N GLN A 295 -10.54 -11.33 8.07
CA GLN A 295 -10.05 -10.95 9.40
C GLN A 295 -9.25 -12.08 10.08
N ASN A 296 -9.55 -13.34 9.76
CA ASN A 296 -8.92 -14.51 10.37
C ASN A 296 -7.84 -15.17 9.51
N ILE A 297 -7.37 -14.55 8.40
CA ILE A 297 -6.26 -15.07 7.58
C ILE A 297 -5.00 -15.30 8.41
N VAL A 298 -4.63 -14.32 9.22
CA VAL A 298 -3.48 -14.43 10.11
C VAL A 298 -3.93 -15.08 11.43
N ASN A 299 -3.49 -16.31 11.64
CA ASN A 299 -3.76 -17.10 12.85
C ASN A 299 -2.70 -16.91 13.94
N ASP A 300 -1.46 -16.56 13.58
CA ASP A 300 -0.40 -16.30 14.56
C ASP A 300 -0.75 -15.06 15.39
N GLN A 301 -1.05 -15.28 16.67
CA GLN A 301 -1.47 -14.21 17.56
C GLN A 301 -0.40 -13.14 17.79
N ARG A 302 0.88 -13.46 17.54
CA ARG A 302 2.01 -12.51 17.63
C ARG A 302 2.05 -11.54 16.46
N GLU A 303 1.53 -11.98 15.31
CA GLU A 303 1.42 -11.18 14.08
C GLU A 303 0.15 -10.32 14.05
N ILE A 304 -0.87 -10.71 14.83
CA ILE A 304 -2.08 -9.91 15.01
C ILE A 304 -1.79 -8.74 15.95
N MET A 305 -1.82 -7.53 15.40
CA MET A 305 -1.56 -6.28 16.11
C MET A 305 -2.65 -5.91 17.12
N HIS A 306 -3.88 -6.33 16.85
CA HIS A 306 -5.02 -6.14 17.72
C HIS A 306 -5.03 -7.17 18.87
N HIS A 307 -5.11 -6.71 20.12
CA HIS A 307 -5.05 -7.60 21.29
C HIS A 307 -6.40 -8.14 21.78
N ASP A 308 -7.53 -7.76 21.16
CA ASP A 308 -8.86 -8.25 21.56
C ASP A 308 -9.27 -9.56 20.84
N ARG A 309 -10.28 -10.26 21.40
CA ARG A 309 -10.99 -11.48 20.95
C ARG A 309 -10.35 -12.21 19.75
N LYS A 310 -9.67 -13.32 20.02
CA LYS A 310 -9.02 -14.20 19.02
C LYS A 310 -9.65 -15.61 19.10
N PRO A 311 -10.27 -16.15 18.03
CA PRO A 311 -10.49 -15.58 16.68
C PRO A 311 -11.51 -14.42 16.66
N HIS A 312 -11.52 -13.65 15.58
CA HIS A 312 -12.47 -12.54 15.42
C HIS A 312 -13.89 -13.13 15.24
N PRO A 313 -14.90 -12.66 15.99
CA PRO A 313 -16.28 -13.12 15.82
C PRO A 313 -16.87 -12.65 14.48
N SER A 314 -17.95 -13.27 14.00
CA SER A 314 -18.71 -12.76 12.84
C SER A 314 -19.61 -11.59 13.23
N ILE A 315 -19.05 -10.59 13.92
CA ILE A 315 -19.75 -9.39 14.40
C ILE A 315 -18.93 -8.18 13.93
N PHE A 316 -19.55 -7.34 13.10
CA PHE A 316 -18.93 -6.17 12.51
C PHE A 316 -19.75 -4.93 12.84
N VAL A 317 -19.10 -3.93 13.45
CA VAL A 317 -19.72 -2.67 13.86
C VAL A 317 -18.86 -1.51 13.35
N GLN A 318 -19.43 -0.65 12.51
CA GLN A 318 -18.69 0.46 11.91
C GLN A 318 -19.58 1.70 11.80
N ASN A 319 -19.03 2.89 12.12
CA ASN A 319 -19.78 4.16 12.04
C ASN A 319 -21.15 4.06 12.74
N THR A 320 -21.19 3.48 13.95
CA THR A 320 -22.43 3.15 14.64
C THR A 320 -22.36 3.62 16.08
N GLU A 321 -23.46 4.13 16.61
CA GLU A 321 -23.69 4.25 18.05
C GLU A 321 -24.48 3.03 18.52
N LEU A 322 -23.80 2.13 19.22
CA LEU A 322 -24.36 0.87 19.71
C LEU A 322 -24.41 0.89 21.24
N LYS A 323 -25.61 0.78 21.80
CA LYS A 323 -25.82 0.64 23.26
C LYS A 323 -25.93 -0.81 23.75
N PRO A 324 -26.58 -1.74 23.01
CA PRO A 324 -26.65 -3.15 23.43
C PRO A 324 -25.27 -3.81 23.53
N LYS A 325 -25.14 -4.73 24.49
CA LYS A 325 -23.91 -5.54 24.65
C LYS A 325 -24.04 -6.86 23.92
N TRP A 326 -22.97 -7.24 23.22
CA TRP A 326 -22.88 -8.54 22.56
C TRP A 326 -22.84 -9.69 23.55
N THR A 327 -23.59 -10.75 23.26
CA THR A 327 -23.60 -12.02 24.01
C THR A 327 -22.95 -13.14 23.17
N GLN A 328 -22.79 -14.34 23.75
CA GLN A 328 -22.29 -15.51 23.01
C GLN A 328 -23.31 -16.07 22.00
N GLN A 329 -24.59 -15.68 22.11
CA GLN A 329 -25.64 -16.11 21.18
C GLN A 329 -25.60 -15.33 19.88
N ASN A 330 -25.03 -14.12 19.89
CA ASN A 330 -24.92 -13.29 18.70
C ASN A 330 -23.90 -13.89 17.72
N ARG A 331 -24.34 -14.09 16.49
CA ARG A 331 -23.51 -14.51 15.36
C ARG A 331 -23.98 -13.82 14.09
N ASN A 332 -23.05 -13.58 13.18
CA ASN A 332 -23.33 -13.01 11.87
C ASN A 332 -24.09 -11.68 11.96
N GLU A 333 -23.50 -10.74 12.69
CA GLU A 333 -24.04 -9.40 12.92
C GLU A 333 -23.29 -8.38 12.07
N TRP A 334 -24.01 -7.53 11.34
CA TRP A 334 -23.45 -6.40 10.60
C TRP A 334 -24.22 -5.12 10.91
N VAL A 335 -23.61 -4.21 11.66
CA VAL A 335 -24.23 -2.94 12.06
C VAL A 335 -23.40 -1.76 11.57
N GLU A 336 -23.91 -1.05 10.58
CA GLU A 336 -23.16 0.03 9.92
C GLU A 336 -24.00 1.30 9.71
N ASN A 337 -23.40 2.45 9.97
CA ASN A 337 -24.06 3.75 9.76
C ASN A 337 -25.42 3.84 10.48
N ALA A 338 -25.47 3.38 11.73
CA ALA A 338 -26.71 3.20 12.46
C ALA A 338 -26.65 3.76 13.89
N TYR A 339 -27.80 4.19 14.39
CA TYR A 339 -28.04 4.42 15.81
C TYR A 339 -28.89 3.27 16.36
N VAL A 340 -28.31 2.47 17.25
CA VAL A 340 -28.96 1.32 17.89
C VAL A 340 -29.06 1.59 19.38
N GLY A 341 -30.27 1.98 19.82
CA GLY A 341 -30.58 2.42 21.18
C GLY A 341 -30.54 1.29 22.22
N GLU A 342 -30.70 1.65 23.50
CA GLU A 342 -30.64 0.71 24.64
C GLU A 342 -31.74 -0.35 24.61
N ASN A 343 -32.90 -0.01 24.03
CA ASN A 343 -34.09 -0.87 23.97
C ASN A 343 -34.12 -1.79 22.73
N TRP A 344 -33.00 -1.90 22.00
CA TRP A 344 -32.87 -2.81 20.88
C TRP A 344 -32.36 -4.19 21.30
N THR A 345 -32.93 -5.24 20.72
CA THR A 345 -32.44 -6.63 20.85
C THR A 345 -32.08 -7.18 19.48
N LEU A 346 -30.81 -7.55 19.30
CA LEU A 346 -30.28 -8.23 18.11
C LEU A 346 -30.04 -9.71 18.45
N THR A 347 -30.37 -10.62 17.54
CA THR A 347 -30.30 -12.06 17.76
C THR A 347 -29.15 -12.70 16.98
N GLN A 348 -29.39 -13.07 15.72
CA GLN A 348 -28.38 -13.65 14.83
C GLN A 348 -28.77 -13.45 13.36
N ASP A 349 -27.76 -13.42 12.49
CA ASP A 349 -27.95 -13.20 11.05
C ASP A 349 -28.69 -11.88 10.77
N ASN A 350 -28.34 -10.81 11.51
CA ASN A 350 -28.96 -9.50 11.38
C ASN A 350 -28.02 -8.49 10.70
N ILE A 351 -28.56 -7.74 9.74
CA ILE A 351 -27.88 -6.59 9.11
C ILE A 351 -28.70 -5.34 9.40
N VAL A 352 -28.05 -4.31 9.95
CA VAL A 352 -28.68 -3.03 10.31
C VAL A 352 -27.90 -1.88 9.68
N THR A 353 -28.54 -1.15 8.77
CA THR A 353 -27.92 -0.04 8.03
C THR A 353 -28.76 1.23 7.98
N GLY A 354 -28.10 2.39 8.03
CA GLY A 354 -28.71 3.69 7.74
C GLY A 354 -29.69 4.24 8.79
N VAL A 355 -29.91 3.52 9.90
CA VAL A 355 -30.86 3.88 10.96
C VAL A 355 -30.48 5.25 11.57
N PRO A 356 -31.35 6.28 11.51
CA PRO A 356 -31.09 7.60 12.09
C PRO A 356 -31.19 7.58 13.62
N GLU A 357 -30.77 8.66 14.28
CA GLU A 357 -30.88 8.80 15.74
C GLU A 357 -32.31 8.57 16.23
N ASN A 358 -32.46 7.70 17.24
CA ASN A 358 -33.76 7.23 17.72
C ASN A 358 -33.70 6.73 19.17
N ASP A 359 -34.88 6.54 19.76
CA ASP A 359 -35.10 5.83 21.03
C ASP A 359 -36.15 4.72 20.86
N TRP A 360 -36.01 3.91 19.80
CA TRP A 360 -36.97 2.85 19.51
C TRP A 360 -36.77 1.63 20.41
N THR A 361 -37.89 0.95 20.71
CA THR A 361 -37.89 -0.38 21.33
C THR A 361 -38.10 -1.42 20.24
N LEU A 362 -37.07 -2.15 19.82
CA LEU A 362 -37.13 -3.04 18.66
C LEU A 362 -36.44 -4.37 18.93
N THR A 363 -37.06 -5.48 18.52
CA THR A 363 -36.45 -6.81 18.55
C THR A 363 -36.32 -7.35 17.14
N LEU A 364 -35.09 -7.63 16.70
CA LEU A 364 -34.82 -8.32 15.45
C LEU A 364 -34.68 -9.81 15.71
N SER A 365 -35.58 -10.60 15.11
CA SER A 365 -35.51 -12.06 15.14
C SER A 365 -34.42 -12.57 14.19
N GLU A 366 -34.11 -13.87 14.27
CA GLU A 366 -33.10 -14.49 13.41
C GLU A 366 -33.37 -14.22 11.93
N GLY A 367 -32.34 -13.78 11.21
CA GLY A 367 -32.44 -13.51 9.78
C GLY A 367 -33.18 -12.22 9.41
N GLN A 368 -33.70 -11.44 10.37
CA GLN A 368 -34.32 -10.15 10.07
C GLN A 368 -33.26 -9.04 9.93
N CYS A 369 -33.34 -8.29 8.84
CA CYS A 369 -32.44 -7.18 8.54
C CYS A 369 -33.24 -5.88 8.37
N VAL A 370 -32.59 -4.76 8.66
CA VAL A 370 -33.16 -3.42 8.56
C VAL A 370 -32.22 -2.53 7.77
N ASP A 371 -32.78 -1.88 6.77
CA ASP A 371 -32.11 -0.84 6.02
C ASP A 371 -33.01 0.40 5.92
N ILE A 372 -32.50 1.54 6.36
CA ILE A 372 -33.21 2.81 6.34
C ILE A 372 -32.50 3.74 5.36
N VAL A 373 -33.19 4.11 4.28
CA VAL A 373 -32.59 4.86 3.18
C VAL A 373 -33.19 6.26 3.11
N PRO A 374 -32.40 7.34 3.26
CA PRO A 374 -32.91 8.69 3.12
C PRO A 374 -33.36 8.96 1.67
N ILE A 375 -34.57 9.50 1.52
CA ILE A 375 -35.17 9.89 0.25
C ILE A 375 -35.43 11.39 0.30
N GLY A 376 -35.08 12.11 -0.77
CA GLY A 376 -35.25 13.56 -0.82
C GLY A 376 -34.54 14.30 0.31
N ALA A 377 -35.11 15.42 0.75
CA ALA A 377 -34.51 16.30 1.75
C ALA A 377 -34.71 15.81 3.21
N ASP A 378 -35.89 15.29 3.52
CA ASP A 378 -36.39 15.11 4.88
C ASP A 378 -37.14 13.78 5.10
N SER A 379 -37.19 12.90 4.09
CA SER A 379 -37.91 11.63 4.18
C SER A 379 -36.96 10.42 4.20
N TRP A 380 -37.49 9.25 4.53
CA TRP A 380 -36.79 7.95 4.55
C TRP A 380 -37.69 6.83 4.04
N ALA A 381 -37.13 5.93 3.24
CA ALA A 381 -37.74 4.65 2.93
C ALA A 381 -37.38 3.63 4.01
N VAL A 382 -38.39 2.96 4.56
CA VAL A 382 -38.23 1.93 5.58
C VAL A 382 -38.20 0.56 4.91
N ARG A 383 -37.03 -0.10 4.90
CA ARG A 383 -36.83 -1.37 4.22
C ARG A 383 -36.37 -2.47 5.18
N PRO A 384 -37.29 -3.20 5.83
CA PRO A 384 -36.96 -4.49 6.41
C PRO A 384 -36.83 -5.54 5.30
N TYR A 385 -35.93 -6.51 5.49
CA TYR A 385 -35.73 -7.62 4.57
C TYR A 385 -35.13 -8.83 5.29
N GLY A 386 -35.25 -10.01 4.71
CA GLY A 386 -34.64 -11.24 5.22
C GLY A 386 -33.19 -11.39 4.77
N PHE A 387 -32.35 -11.96 5.62
CA PHE A 387 -30.92 -12.19 5.39
C PHE A 387 -30.64 -12.98 4.10
N ASN A 388 -31.53 -13.92 3.76
CA ASN A 388 -31.43 -14.77 2.57
C ASN A 388 -32.40 -14.38 1.44
N ASP A 389 -33.10 -13.24 1.55
CA ASP A 389 -34.10 -12.84 0.56
C ASP A 389 -33.44 -12.61 -0.80
N LYS A 390 -34.01 -13.22 -1.85
CA LYS A 390 -33.45 -13.16 -3.22
C LYS A 390 -33.93 -11.96 -4.02
N PHE A 391 -34.98 -11.26 -3.58
CA PHE A 391 -35.65 -10.17 -4.31
C PHE A 391 -35.91 -10.54 -5.77
N ARG A 392 -36.44 -11.75 -5.99
CA ARG A 392 -36.78 -12.26 -7.32
C ARG A 392 -37.99 -13.17 -7.25
N GLY A 393 -39.00 -12.88 -8.08
CA GLY A 393 -40.20 -13.69 -8.27
C GLY A 393 -41.47 -13.00 -7.80
N ASP A 394 -42.62 -13.55 -8.22
CA ASP A 394 -43.94 -13.04 -7.88
C ASP A 394 -44.18 -13.10 -6.36
N LEU A 395 -44.85 -12.07 -5.83
CA LEU A 395 -45.16 -11.96 -4.40
C LEU A 395 -45.98 -13.15 -3.84
N ALA A 396 -46.66 -13.92 -4.70
CA ALA A 396 -47.36 -15.13 -4.28
C ALA A 396 -46.41 -16.27 -3.88
N ASP A 397 -45.22 -16.34 -4.50
CA ASP A 397 -44.31 -17.50 -4.42
C ASP A 397 -42.93 -17.16 -3.84
N VAL A 398 -42.71 -15.91 -3.44
CA VAL A 398 -41.42 -15.42 -2.94
C VAL A 398 -41.32 -15.49 -1.41
N GLU A 399 -40.11 -15.76 -0.92
CA GLU A 399 -39.77 -15.59 0.49
C GLU A 399 -39.46 -14.13 0.82
N TYR A 400 -39.94 -13.67 1.96
CA TYR A 400 -39.68 -12.35 2.53
C TYR A 400 -39.60 -12.45 4.06
N LEU A 401 -38.50 -11.98 4.64
CA LEU A 401 -38.24 -12.11 6.09
C LEU A 401 -38.26 -13.57 6.58
N GLY A 402 -37.73 -14.49 5.75
CA GLY A 402 -37.59 -15.91 6.11
C GLY A 402 -38.87 -16.74 6.05
N ARG A 403 -39.95 -16.22 5.46
CA ARG A 403 -41.23 -16.92 5.28
C ARG A 403 -41.92 -16.51 3.97
N PRO A 404 -42.94 -17.23 3.48
CA PRO A 404 -43.67 -16.82 2.29
C PRO A 404 -44.29 -15.41 2.41
N PHE A 405 -44.11 -14.56 1.40
CA PHE A 405 -44.65 -13.20 1.41
C PHE A 405 -46.19 -13.20 1.51
N ALA A 406 -46.85 -14.17 0.89
CA ALA A 406 -48.31 -14.35 0.99
C ALA A 406 -48.79 -14.53 2.44
N GLU A 407 -48.06 -15.29 3.26
CA GLU A 407 -48.37 -15.45 4.69
C GLU A 407 -48.12 -14.14 5.45
N TRP A 408 -47.01 -13.46 5.16
CA TRP A 408 -46.68 -12.17 5.77
C TRP A 408 -47.75 -11.10 5.51
N ALA A 409 -48.28 -11.06 4.28
CA ALA A 409 -49.34 -10.15 3.86
C ALA A 409 -50.69 -10.53 4.49
N ALA A 410 -51.04 -11.82 4.52
CA ALA A 410 -52.29 -12.31 5.09
C ALA A 410 -52.42 -11.99 6.59
N GLU A 411 -51.36 -12.20 7.38
CA GLU A 411 -51.35 -11.86 8.81
C GLU A 411 -51.59 -10.37 9.09
N ARG A 412 -51.24 -9.50 8.14
CA ARG A 412 -51.39 -8.05 8.24
C ARG A 412 -52.65 -7.52 7.56
N GLY A 413 -53.42 -8.42 6.92
CA GLY A 413 -54.61 -8.08 6.15
C GLY A 413 -54.31 -7.20 4.93
N ILE A 414 -53.20 -7.48 4.24
CA ILE A 414 -52.79 -6.78 3.01
C ILE A 414 -53.27 -7.61 1.80
N ASP A 415 -53.96 -6.98 0.85
CA ASP A 415 -54.33 -7.62 -0.42
C ASP A 415 -53.14 -7.60 -1.40
N LEU A 416 -52.65 -8.77 -1.78
CA LEU A 416 -51.55 -8.95 -2.74
C LEU A 416 -51.84 -8.32 -4.10
N ASN A 417 -53.10 -8.32 -4.54
CA ASN A 417 -53.48 -7.78 -5.85
C ASN A 417 -53.48 -6.25 -5.88
N ALA A 418 -53.55 -5.60 -4.72
CA ALA A 418 -53.46 -4.15 -4.59
C ALA A 418 -52.01 -3.65 -4.61
N ILE A 419 -51.01 -4.53 -4.57
CA ILE A 419 -49.59 -4.16 -4.58
C ILE A 419 -49.13 -3.94 -6.03
N GLU A 420 -48.77 -2.71 -6.34
CA GLU A 420 -48.14 -2.37 -7.61
C GLU A 420 -46.78 -3.07 -7.74
N GLY A 421 -46.50 -3.63 -8.93
CA GLY A 421 -45.24 -4.35 -9.19
C GLY A 421 -45.19 -5.78 -8.65
N ARG A 422 -46.31 -6.39 -8.26
CA ARG A 422 -46.38 -7.74 -7.63
C ARG A 422 -45.67 -8.90 -8.36
N HIS A 423 -45.32 -8.74 -9.63
CA HIS A 423 -44.67 -9.78 -10.43
C HIS A 423 -43.20 -10.02 -10.02
N ASP A 424 -42.59 -9.08 -9.27
CA ASP A 424 -41.23 -9.21 -8.77
C ASP A 424 -41.07 -8.45 -7.44
N LEU A 425 -40.58 -9.12 -6.38
CA LEU A 425 -40.36 -8.46 -5.07
C LEU A 425 -39.49 -7.19 -5.17
N GLN A 426 -38.54 -7.16 -6.11
CA GLN A 426 -37.70 -5.99 -6.36
C GLN A 426 -38.48 -4.78 -6.90
N ALA A 427 -39.50 -5.02 -7.73
CA ALA A 427 -40.36 -4.00 -8.34
C ALA A 427 -41.62 -3.69 -7.51
N ALA A 428 -41.91 -4.50 -6.49
CA ALA A 428 -43.09 -4.35 -5.65
C ALA A 428 -43.00 -3.13 -4.73
N ARG A 429 -44.00 -2.23 -4.78
CA ARG A 429 -44.06 -1.02 -3.94
C ARG A 429 -44.58 -1.32 -2.54
N ILE A 430 -43.71 -1.85 -1.69
CA ILE A 430 -44.06 -2.29 -0.32
C ILE A 430 -43.37 -1.49 0.79
N PHE A 431 -42.36 -0.69 0.46
CA PHE A 431 -41.55 0.04 1.45
C PHE A 431 -42.10 1.45 1.67
N PRO A 432 -42.64 1.77 2.87
CA PRO A 432 -43.24 3.07 3.12
C PRO A 432 -42.17 4.17 3.21
N ILE A 433 -42.52 5.35 2.68
CA ILE A 433 -41.77 6.59 2.88
C ILE A 433 -42.37 7.32 4.08
N VAL A 434 -41.54 7.66 5.05
CA VAL A 434 -41.90 8.42 6.25
C VAL A 434 -40.99 9.64 6.41
N ASP A 435 -41.47 10.69 7.05
CA ASP A 435 -40.80 11.99 7.21
C ASP A 435 -40.36 12.27 8.66
N ASN A 436 -40.61 11.35 9.59
CA ASN A 436 -40.25 11.48 10.99
C ASN A 436 -39.81 10.13 11.60
N THR A 437 -39.00 10.21 12.65
CA THR A 437 -38.38 9.04 13.30
C THR A 437 -39.36 8.20 14.11
N ASP A 438 -40.43 8.79 14.63
CA ASP A 438 -41.38 8.08 15.50
C ASP A 438 -42.25 7.14 14.66
N ASP A 439 -42.85 7.65 13.58
CA ASP A 439 -43.61 6.86 12.63
C ASP A 439 -42.75 5.76 11.99
N MET A 440 -41.48 6.05 11.74
CA MET A 440 -40.50 5.08 11.23
C MET A 440 -40.34 3.88 12.17
N GLY A 441 -40.16 4.11 13.47
CA GLY A 441 -40.04 3.05 14.46
C GLY A 441 -41.34 2.24 14.61
N ILE A 442 -42.49 2.91 14.58
CA ILE A 442 -43.81 2.27 14.68
C ILE A 442 -44.08 1.38 13.47
N VAL A 443 -43.89 1.89 12.24
CA VAL A 443 -44.12 1.11 11.02
C VAL A 443 -43.13 -0.04 10.88
N LEU A 444 -41.87 0.16 11.27
CA LEU A 444 -40.85 -0.89 11.22
C LEU A 444 -41.20 -2.06 12.14
N ARG A 445 -41.63 -1.80 13.38
CA ARG A 445 -42.10 -2.85 14.32
C ARG A 445 -43.25 -3.66 13.74
N TRP A 446 -44.22 -2.97 13.14
CA TRP A 446 -45.35 -3.61 12.48
C TRP A 446 -44.92 -4.45 11.27
N MET A 447 -44.00 -3.97 10.44
CA MET A 447 -43.50 -4.71 9.27
C MET A 447 -42.71 -5.97 9.67
N LEU A 448 -42.03 -5.96 10.82
CA LEU A 448 -41.22 -7.09 11.29
C LEU A 448 -42.06 -8.15 12.03
N GLY A 449 -42.43 -7.89 13.28
CA GLY A 449 -43.01 -8.89 14.19
C GLY A 449 -44.34 -8.52 14.83
N GLU A 450 -44.65 -7.22 14.98
CA GLU A 450 -45.85 -6.75 15.69
C GLU A 450 -47.04 -6.57 14.73
N SER A 451 -47.49 -7.67 14.11
CA SER A 451 -48.55 -7.66 13.08
C SER A 451 -49.89 -7.04 13.53
N THR A 452 -50.17 -7.04 14.84
CA THR A 452 -51.40 -6.49 15.44
C THR A 452 -51.30 -5.00 15.80
N LEU A 453 -50.16 -4.35 15.58
CA LEU A 453 -49.96 -2.93 15.89
C LEU A 453 -50.76 -2.01 14.94
N ALA A 454 -51.92 -1.54 15.42
CA ALA A 454 -52.87 -0.76 14.61
C ALA A 454 -52.31 0.57 14.08
N GLU A 455 -51.47 1.25 14.86
CA GLU A 455 -50.80 2.49 14.46
C GLU A 455 -49.85 2.26 13.29
N GLY A 456 -49.01 1.22 13.35
CA GLY A 456 -48.08 0.86 12.29
C GLY A 456 -48.79 0.50 10.98
N LYS A 457 -49.90 -0.23 11.06
CA LYS A 457 -50.76 -0.50 9.90
C LYS A 457 -51.29 0.80 9.28
N THR A 458 -51.78 1.71 10.10
CA THR A 458 -52.33 3.00 9.64
C THR A 458 -51.26 3.85 8.93
N ILE A 459 -50.04 3.87 9.46
CA ILE A 459 -48.91 4.56 8.84
C ILE A 459 -48.59 3.92 7.48
N TRP A 460 -48.47 2.60 7.43
CA TRP A 460 -48.12 1.88 6.20
C TRP A 460 -49.17 2.04 5.08
N GLU A 461 -50.45 2.09 5.42
CA GLU A 461 -51.54 2.29 4.45
C GLU A 461 -51.61 3.73 3.91
N LYS A 462 -51.26 4.73 4.72
CA LYS A 462 -51.29 6.15 4.32
C LYS A 462 -50.00 6.59 3.61
N ALA A 463 -48.87 5.98 3.93
CA ALA A 463 -47.58 6.34 3.38
C ALA A 463 -47.52 6.07 1.87
N LYS A 464 -46.84 6.96 1.13
CA LYS A 464 -46.39 6.62 -0.23
C LYS A 464 -45.41 5.46 -0.11
N ARG A 465 -45.53 4.44 -0.97
CA ARG A 465 -44.64 3.28 -0.98
C ARG A 465 -43.73 3.29 -2.20
N MET A 466 -42.50 2.81 -2.03
CA MET A 466 -41.51 2.61 -3.07
C MET A 466 -41.14 1.13 -3.17
N SER A 467 -40.65 0.76 -4.35
CA SER A 467 -40.00 -0.51 -4.63
C SER A 467 -38.50 -0.46 -4.32
N ALA A 468 -37.85 -1.62 -4.26
CA ALA A 468 -36.40 -1.68 -4.05
C ALA A 468 -35.60 -1.09 -5.23
N ASP A 469 -36.12 -1.18 -6.46
CA ASP A 469 -35.56 -0.51 -7.63
C ASP A 469 -35.63 1.01 -7.52
N GLU A 470 -36.79 1.55 -7.12
CA GLU A 470 -36.96 3.00 -6.93
C GLU A 470 -36.09 3.52 -5.78
N ILE A 471 -35.99 2.80 -4.66
CA ILE A 471 -35.08 3.16 -3.56
C ILE A 471 -33.64 3.25 -4.08
N SER A 472 -33.21 2.26 -4.87
CA SER A 472 -31.84 2.24 -5.40
C SER A 472 -31.59 3.39 -6.41
N ALA A 473 -32.61 3.82 -7.14
CA ALA A 473 -32.51 4.88 -8.14
C ALA A 473 -32.70 6.30 -7.59
N GLU A 474 -33.33 6.47 -6.43
CA GLU A 474 -33.71 7.79 -5.88
C GLU A 474 -33.08 8.10 -4.50
N ALA A 475 -32.32 7.17 -3.92
CA ALA A 475 -31.68 7.37 -2.61
C ALA A 475 -30.78 8.61 -2.56
N ASN A 476 -30.90 9.38 -1.47
CA ASN A 476 -30.04 10.52 -1.21
C ASN A 476 -28.72 10.06 -0.57
N LEU A 477 -27.74 9.76 -1.41
CA LEU A 477 -26.43 9.26 -0.97
C LEU A 477 -25.62 10.28 -0.18
N ARG A 478 -25.81 11.59 -0.43
CA ARG A 478 -25.15 12.66 0.34
C ARG A 478 -25.56 12.56 1.81
N ARG A 479 -26.86 12.44 2.10
CA ARG A 479 -27.37 12.27 3.47
C ARG A 479 -26.83 11.00 4.15
N LEU A 480 -26.72 9.88 3.42
CA LEU A 480 -26.12 8.65 3.94
C LEU A 480 -24.65 8.84 4.33
N VAL A 481 -23.87 9.47 3.47
CA VAL A 481 -22.44 9.72 3.69
C VAL A 481 -22.19 10.76 4.79
N ASP A 482 -23.06 11.76 4.89
CA ASP A 482 -23.04 12.74 5.97
C ASP A 482 -23.29 12.08 7.33
N GLN A 483 -24.30 11.21 7.43
CA GLN A 483 -24.57 10.44 8.66
C GLN A 483 -23.36 9.57 9.03
N ARG A 484 -22.78 8.87 8.03
CA ARG A 484 -21.61 8.02 8.23
C ARG A 484 -20.42 8.82 8.75
N THR A 485 -20.20 10.01 8.20
CA THR A 485 -19.12 10.90 8.61
C THR A 485 -19.36 11.42 10.04
N LYS A 486 -20.57 11.85 10.39
CA LYS A 486 -20.92 12.26 11.76
C LYS A 486 -20.67 11.15 12.78
N LEU A 487 -21.14 9.93 12.50
CA LEU A 487 -20.94 8.78 13.37
C LEU A 487 -19.46 8.39 13.47
N ARG A 488 -18.72 8.43 12.35
CA ARG A 488 -17.26 8.19 12.35
C ARG A 488 -16.53 9.19 13.25
N LEU A 489 -16.81 10.49 13.11
CA LEU A 489 -16.19 11.54 13.92
C LEU A 489 -16.52 11.38 15.41
N LYS A 490 -17.74 10.93 15.76
CA LYS A 490 -18.12 10.59 17.14
C LYS A 490 -17.35 9.37 17.68
N ASN A 491 -17.08 8.39 16.81
CA ASN A 491 -16.42 7.14 17.19
C ASN A 491 -14.88 7.28 17.29
N LEU A 492 -14.25 8.15 16.51
CA LEU A 492 -12.79 8.35 16.46
C LEU A 492 -12.16 8.55 17.86
N PRO A 493 -12.64 9.45 18.74
CA PRO A 493 -12.08 9.58 20.09
C PRO A 493 -12.19 8.30 20.93
N MET A 494 -13.24 7.50 20.72
CA MET A 494 -13.43 6.25 21.44
C MET A 494 -12.44 5.17 20.96
N ILE A 495 -12.24 5.08 19.64
CA ILE A 495 -11.25 4.20 19.01
C ILE A 495 -9.84 4.58 19.51
N ALA A 496 -9.49 5.87 19.53
CA ALA A 496 -8.20 6.36 20.03
C ALA A 496 -8.01 6.09 21.54
N LYS A 497 -9.06 6.27 22.35
CA LYS A 497 -9.01 5.97 23.79
C LYS A 497 -8.77 4.48 24.05
N ASN A 498 -9.33 3.60 23.23
CA ASN A 498 -9.19 2.14 23.34
C ASN A 498 -8.04 1.57 22.49
N TRP A 499 -6.99 2.36 22.21
CA TRP A 499 -5.91 2.00 21.27
C TRP A 499 -5.22 0.64 21.49
N GLN A 500 -5.24 0.09 22.72
CA GLN A 500 -4.68 -1.24 23.01
C GLN A 500 -5.50 -2.37 22.38
N HIS A 501 -6.79 -2.13 22.22
CA HIS A 501 -7.79 -3.05 21.68
C HIS A 501 -8.53 -2.39 20.52
N SER A 502 -7.86 -1.55 19.75
CA SER A 502 -8.43 -0.92 18.57
C SER A 502 -7.38 -0.77 17.47
N VAL A 503 -7.85 -0.52 16.25
CA VAL A 503 -7.00 -0.39 15.06
C VAL A 503 -6.42 1.03 14.88
N PHE A 504 -6.48 1.90 15.90
CA PHE A 504 -6.12 3.32 15.74
C PHE A 504 -4.70 3.53 15.19
N TYR A 505 -3.67 3.09 15.92
CA TYR A 505 -2.27 3.31 15.52
C TYR A 505 -1.76 2.37 14.41
N GLN A 506 -2.61 1.51 13.87
CA GLN A 506 -2.31 0.72 12.68
C GLN A 506 -3.01 1.24 11.42
N SER A 507 -4.03 2.09 11.58
CA SER A 507 -4.70 2.74 10.46
C SER A 507 -3.77 3.73 9.76
N ASP A 508 -4.19 4.19 8.59
CA ASP A 508 -3.59 5.34 7.93
C ASP A 508 -3.79 6.60 8.79
N LEU A 509 -2.77 6.93 9.59
CA LEU A 509 -2.81 8.05 10.51
C LEU A 509 -2.71 9.39 9.79
N GLN A 510 -2.24 9.43 8.54
CA GLN A 510 -2.26 10.65 7.71
C GLN A 510 -3.71 11.03 7.40
N THR A 511 -4.52 10.05 6.97
CA THR A 511 -5.96 10.24 6.71
C THR A 511 -6.71 10.59 7.99
N VAL A 512 -6.45 9.87 9.09
CA VAL A 512 -7.09 10.17 10.38
C VAL A 512 -6.68 11.56 10.89
N ALA A 513 -5.41 11.94 10.78
CA ALA A 513 -4.93 13.27 11.17
C ALA A 513 -5.60 14.39 10.36
N HIS A 514 -5.80 14.16 9.05
CA HIS A 514 -6.55 15.08 8.21
C HIS A 514 -8.01 15.23 8.69
N GLU A 515 -8.70 14.14 9.05
CA GLU A 515 -10.05 14.25 9.63
C GLU A 515 -10.06 15.02 10.95
N TYR A 516 -9.07 14.79 11.83
CA TYR A 516 -8.95 15.53 13.09
C TYR A 516 -8.74 17.03 12.86
N GLY A 517 -7.89 17.40 11.89
CA GLY A 517 -7.64 18.80 11.53
C GLY A 517 -8.82 19.47 10.83
N LYS A 518 -9.41 18.81 9.82
CA LYS A 518 -10.54 19.30 9.01
C LYS A 518 -11.80 19.55 9.84
N TYR A 519 -12.10 18.65 10.78
CA TYR A 519 -13.31 18.71 11.62
C TYR A 519 -13.06 19.22 13.04
N ASP A 520 -11.87 19.74 13.32
CA ASP A 520 -11.47 20.29 14.63
C ASP A 520 -11.71 19.32 15.81
N VAL A 521 -11.43 18.03 15.59
CA VAL A 521 -11.61 16.99 16.61
C VAL A 521 -10.52 17.15 17.68
N ALA A 522 -10.91 17.06 18.96
CA ALA A 522 -9.96 17.14 20.07
C ALA A 522 -8.94 16.00 20.01
N LEU A 523 -7.65 16.33 20.15
CA LEU A 523 -6.58 15.33 20.16
C LEU A 523 -6.78 14.32 21.30
N PRO A 524 -6.42 13.03 21.11
CA PRO A 524 -6.48 12.03 22.15
C PRO A 524 -5.60 12.40 23.36
N ASN A 525 -5.91 11.84 24.53
CA ASN A 525 -5.04 11.95 25.70
C ASN A 525 -3.62 11.42 25.39
N ALA A 526 -2.60 12.00 26.01
CA ALA A 526 -1.23 11.54 25.86
C ALA A 526 -1.11 10.07 26.27
N LEU A 527 -0.33 9.30 25.51
CA LEU A 527 -0.09 7.89 25.81
C LEU A 527 0.77 7.74 27.08
N PRO A 528 0.51 6.72 27.91
CA PRO A 528 1.33 6.43 29.08
C PRO A 528 2.72 5.91 28.66
N GLU A 529 3.71 6.01 29.56
CA GLU A 529 5.06 5.48 29.32
C GLU A 529 5.10 3.97 29.11
N SER A 530 4.08 3.24 29.59
CA SER A 530 3.92 1.79 29.37
C SER A 530 3.55 1.42 27.92
N ALA A 531 3.09 2.38 27.11
CA ALA A 531 2.85 2.14 25.69
C ALA A 531 4.17 1.88 24.95
N SER A 532 4.13 1.04 23.91
CA SER A 532 5.33 0.74 23.14
C SER A 532 5.95 2.03 22.58
N LEU A 533 7.29 2.08 22.54
CA LEU A 533 8.00 3.26 22.06
C LEU A 533 7.61 3.62 20.63
N LEU A 534 7.39 2.62 19.78
CA LEU A 534 6.94 2.83 18.41
C LEU A 534 5.53 3.44 18.37
N THR A 535 4.59 2.95 19.19
CA THR A 535 3.25 3.53 19.30
C THR A 535 3.30 4.98 19.77
N ARG A 536 4.13 5.29 20.77
CA ARG A 536 4.35 6.67 21.24
C ARG A 536 4.96 7.57 20.16
N THR A 537 5.82 7.00 19.31
CA THR A 537 6.41 7.71 18.18
C THR A 537 5.37 8.03 17.11
N CYS A 538 4.53 7.05 16.74
CA CYS A 538 3.40 7.25 15.84
C CYS A 538 2.38 8.26 16.39
N ASP A 539 2.04 8.20 17.69
CA ASP A 539 1.17 9.18 18.34
C ASP A 539 1.74 10.60 18.26
N ALA A 540 3.04 10.77 18.53
CA ALA A 540 3.69 12.07 18.40
C ALA A 540 3.62 12.59 16.95
N MET A 541 3.87 11.76 15.94
CA MET A 541 3.76 12.21 14.55
C MET A 541 2.31 12.48 14.14
N PHE A 542 1.36 11.64 14.56
CA PHE A 542 -0.08 11.85 14.35
C PHE A 542 -0.53 13.20 14.91
N ARG A 543 -0.12 13.55 16.13
CA ARG A 543 -0.42 14.87 16.73
C ARG A 543 0.20 16.01 15.92
N SER A 544 1.42 15.82 15.42
CA SER A 544 2.06 16.81 14.55
C SER A 544 1.22 17.06 13.30
N GLU A 545 0.81 16.00 12.61
CA GLU A 545 0.04 16.09 11.39
C GLU A 545 -1.36 16.68 11.63
N ALA A 546 -2.05 16.23 12.69
CA ALA A 546 -3.37 16.74 13.02
C ALA A 546 -3.35 18.25 13.29
N GLU A 547 -2.32 18.76 13.98
CA GLU A 547 -2.10 20.20 14.16
C GLU A 547 -1.79 20.91 12.83
N ARG A 548 -0.94 20.35 11.96
CA ARG A 548 -0.67 20.94 10.63
C ARG A 548 -1.94 21.12 9.79
N GLN A 549 -2.89 20.21 9.93
CA GLN A 549 -4.14 20.20 9.17
C GLN A 549 -5.23 21.09 9.78
N ARG A 550 -5.04 21.68 10.97
CA ARG A 550 -6.02 22.59 11.59
C ARG A 550 -6.09 23.91 10.83
N THR A 551 -7.22 24.13 10.16
CA THR A 551 -7.49 25.35 9.39
C THR A 551 -7.54 26.62 10.26
N ASN A 552 -7.92 26.50 11.53
CA ASN A 552 -8.05 27.61 12.48
C ASN A 552 -6.84 27.77 13.42
N GLY A 553 -5.78 26.99 13.24
CA GLY A 553 -4.70 26.82 14.23
C GLY A 553 -3.69 27.96 14.35
N GLY A 554 -3.64 28.87 13.37
CA GLY A 554 -2.71 30.01 13.35
C GLY A 554 -1.24 29.62 13.60
N THR A 555 -0.46 30.53 14.21
CA THR A 555 0.96 30.30 14.55
C THR A 555 1.16 29.27 15.66
N GLN A 556 0.26 29.21 16.64
CA GLN A 556 0.36 28.31 17.80
C GLN A 556 0.31 26.83 17.38
N SER A 557 -0.59 26.48 16.45
CA SER A 557 -0.70 25.10 15.94
C SER A 557 0.54 24.70 15.13
N SER A 558 1.14 25.63 14.38
CA SER A 558 2.41 25.38 13.67
C SER A 558 3.58 25.10 14.62
N GLU A 559 3.65 25.81 15.76
CA GLU A 559 4.68 25.57 16.79
C GLU A 559 4.47 24.22 17.49
N LEU A 560 3.23 23.87 17.82
CA LEU A 560 2.87 22.56 18.37
C LEU A 560 3.22 21.43 17.41
N ALA A 561 2.89 21.58 16.12
CA ALA A 561 3.24 20.62 15.09
C ALA A 561 4.75 20.33 15.05
N LYS A 562 5.58 21.38 15.02
CA LYS A 562 7.05 21.25 15.04
C LYS A 562 7.55 20.57 16.33
N LYS A 563 6.93 20.89 17.47
CA LYS A 563 7.28 20.28 18.76
C LYS A 563 6.98 18.79 18.78
N TYR A 564 5.80 18.38 18.29
CA TYR A 564 5.39 16.99 18.22
C TYR A 564 6.23 16.18 17.22
N GLU A 565 6.56 16.76 16.07
CA GLU A 565 7.48 16.16 15.10
C GLU A 565 8.86 15.92 15.71
N ALA A 566 9.44 16.93 16.37
CA ALA A 566 10.71 16.79 17.07
C ALA A 566 10.67 15.72 18.17
N ALA A 567 9.53 15.60 18.87
CA ALA A 567 9.32 14.55 19.87
C ALA A 567 9.28 13.15 19.23
N ALA A 568 8.60 12.97 18.10
CA ALA A 568 8.56 11.70 17.37
C ALA A 568 9.98 11.23 16.99
N PHE A 569 10.76 12.10 16.33
CA PHE A 569 12.15 11.78 16.00
C PHE A 569 13.02 11.54 17.25
N SER A 570 12.73 12.23 18.36
CA SER A 570 13.46 12.00 19.61
C SER A 570 13.18 10.64 20.24
N LEU A 571 11.92 10.21 20.25
CA LEU A 571 11.51 8.89 20.75
C LEU A 571 12.12 7.77 19.91
N LEU A 572 12.14 7.93 18.58
CA LEU A 572 12.80 6.96 17.71
C LEU A 572 14.30 6.83 18.04
N ARG A 573 15.00 7.96 18.19
CA ARG A 573 16.42 7.98 18.58
C ARG A 573 16.67 7.32 19.92
N GLU A 574 15.81 7.56 20.91
CA GLU A 574 15.89 6.93 22.22
C GLU A 574 15.86 5.40 22.08
N GLY A 575 14.93 4.87 21.30
CA GLY A 575 14.79 3.42 21.07
C GLY A 575 16.02 2.79 20.44
N LEU A 576 16.57 3.44 19.41
CA LEU A 576 17.74 2.96 18.68
C LEU A 576 19.04 3.07 19.47
N THR A 577 19.11 3.94 20.48
CA THR A 577 20.35 4.18 21.26
C THR A 577 20.35 3.53 22.64
N THR A 578 19.18 3.12 23.15
CA THR A 578 19.02 2.61 24.54
C THR A 578 19.93 1.44 24.85
N GLU A 579 20.03 0.44 23.96
CA GLU A 579 20.85 -0.76 24.21
C GLU A 579 22.34 -0.44 24.24
N ALA A 580 22.83 0.32 23.26
CA ALA A 580 24.23 0.73 23.20
C ALA A 580 24.64 1.62 24.38
N LEU A 581 23.73 2.45 24.90
CA LEU A 581 23.95 3.26 26.10
C LEU A 581 24.07 2.40 27.39
N ARG A 582 23.51 1.18 27.41
CA ARG A 582 23.65 0.26 28.55
C ARG A 582 25.03 -0.41 28.57
N VAL A 583 25.65 -0.63 27.41
CA VAL A 583 26.93 -1.34 27.29
C VAL A 583 28.11 -0.36 27.37
N LYS A 584 28.56 -0.10 28.60
CA LYS A 584 29.74 0.73 28.87
C LYS A 584 31.05 0.07 28.39
N GLN A 585 31.96 0.88 27.88
CA GLN A 585 33.25 0.46 27.33
C GLN A 585 34.40 0.75 28.31
N ARG A 586 35.51 0.02 28.13
CA ARG A 586 36.75 0.24 28.87
C ARG A 586 37.90 0.31 27.86
N PRO A 587 38.25 1.52 27.36
CA PRO A 587 39.31 1.65 26.37
C PRO A 587 40.67 1.28 26.98
N GLN A 588 41.47 0.51 26.24
CA GLN A 588 42.83 0.10 26.62
C GLN A 588 43.79 0.32 25.45
N LEU A 589 44.97 0.91 25.72
CA LEU A 589 45.95 1.13 24.67
C LEU A 589 46.45 -0.22 24.12
N SER A 590 46.19 -0.50 22.84
CA SER A 590 46.56 -1.76 22.18
C SER A 590 47.78 -1.64 21.26
N VAL A 591 48.33 -0.43 21.10
CA VAL A 591 49.41 -0.12 20.14
C VAL A 591 50.67 0.37 20.83
N TYR A 592 51.81 0.21 20.16
CA TYR A 592 53.08 0.82 20.59
C TYR A 592 53.12 2.31 20.27
N ALA A 593 54.01 3.05 20.93
CA ALA A 593 54.12 4.50 20.82
C ALA A 593 54.46 5.00 19.40
N ASP A 594 55.14 4.17 18.60
CA ASP A 594 55.56 4.43 17.23
C ASP A 594 54.59 3.88 16.17
N GLN A 595 53.55 3.14 16.58
CA GLN A 595 52.59 2.55 15.66
C GLN A 595 51.46 3.51 15.28
N ILE A 596 51.00 3.37 14.04
CA ILE A 596 49.81 4.06 13.53
C ILE A 596 48.77 3.02 13.11
N VAL A 597 47.54 3.18 13.57
CA VAL A 597 46.39 2.40 13.11
C VAL A 597 45.81 3.08 11.89
N TRP A 598 45.70 2.35 10.79
CA TRP A 598 45.11 2.80 9.54
C TRP A 598 43.87 1.98 9.21
N GLY A 599 42.71 2.64 9.30
CA GLY A 599 41.41 2.11 8.87
C GLY A 599 41.06 2.60 7.46
N ARG A 600 40.51 1.74 6.62
CA ARG A 600 40.09 2.07 5.25
C ARG A 600 38.81 1.34 4.84
N SER A 601 37.86 2.08 4.26
CA SER A 601 36.57 1.53 3.83
C SER A 601 36.27 1.84 2.36
N PRO A 602 35.71 0.86 1.61
CA PRO A 602 35.06 1.14 0.33
C PRO A 602 33.78 1.97 0.56
N VAL A 603 33.21 2.48 -0.53
CA VAL A 603 31.85 3.04 -0.51
C VAL A 603 30.84 2.01 -0.98
N ARG A 604 29.55 2.36 -0.95
CA ARG A 604 28.46 1.44 -1.32
C ARG A 604 27.54 2.03 -2.37
N ILE A 605 27.04 1.17 -3.24
CA ILE A 605 25.92 1.43 -4.16
C ILE A 605 24.81 0.46 -3.79
N ASP A 606 23.59 0.96 -3.55
CA ASP A 606 22.41 0.12 -3.47
C ASP A 606 21.77 -0.01 -4.86
N ILE A 607 21.39 -1.23 -5.24
CA ILE A 607 20.79 -1.51 -6.56
C ILE A 607 19.33 -1.92 -6.47
N ALA A 608 18.86 -2.36 -5.30
CA ALA A 608 17.45 -2.60 -5.01
C ALA A 608 17.16 -2.53 -3.51
N GLY A 609 15.94 -2.09 -3.16
CA GLY A 609 15.42 -2.14 -1.78
C GLY A 609 15.84 -1.01 -0.85
N GLY A 610 16.59 0.00 -1.31
CA GLY A 610 16.90 1.18 -0.51
C GLY A 610 15.64 1.84 0.07
N TRP A 611 15.72 2.43 1.26
CA TRP A 611 14.60 2.91 2.11
C TRP A 611 13.90 1.84 2.95
N THR A 612 13.96 0.56 2.55
CA THR A 612 13.39 -0.52 3.39
C THR A 612 14.21 -0.76 4.66
N ASP A 613 15.44 -0.25 4.72
CA ASP A 613 16.33 -0.27 5.88
C ASP A 613 16.09 0.88 6.87
N THR A 614 15.30 1.88 6.47
CA THR A 614 15.10 3.10 7.24
C THR A 614 14.02 2.90 8.31
N PRO A 615 14.27 3.26 9.57
CA PRO A 615 13.23 3.26 10.60
C PRO A 615 12.23 4.41 10.38
N PRO A 616 10.92 4.21 10.68
CA PRO A 616 10.35 3.09 11.42
C PRO A 616 9.99 1.86 10.57
N PHE A 617 10.06 1.92 9.23
CA PHE A 617 9.61 0.82 8.37
C PHE A 617 10.33 -0.50 8.68
N CYS A 618 11.66 -0.48 8.76
CA CYS A 618 12.44 -1.69 9.10
C CYS A 618 12.12 -2.23 10.50
N LEU A 619 11.73 -1.37 11.45
CA LEU A 619 11.32 -1.79 12.79
C LEU A 619 9.96 -2.50 12.77
N MET A 620 9.07 -2.10 11.86
CA MET A 620 7.71 -2.64 11.73
C MET A 620 7.66 -3.89 10.88
N GLU A 621 8.41 -3.95 9.78
CA GLU A 621 8.28 -5.01 8.79
C GLU A 621 9.59 -5.74 8.50
N GLY A 622 10.75 -5.23 8.96
CA GLY A 622 12.08 -5.69 8.53
C GLY A 622 12.45 -5.15 7.14
N GLY A 623 13.73 -4.95 6.85
CA GLY A 623 14.21 -4.40 5.57
C GLY A 623 14.93 -5.43 4.69
N ASN A 624 14.93 -5.22 3.37
CA ASN A 624 15.71 -6.01 2.41
C ASN A 624 16.45 -5.05 1.47
N VAL A 625 17.78 -5.08 1.45
CA VAL A 625 18.59 -4.24 0.55
C VAL A 625 19.61 -5.10 -0.19
N VAL A 626 19.65 -4.99 -1.51
CA VAL A 626 20.75 -5.51 -2.33
C VAL A 626 21.71 -4.36 -2.61
N ASN A 627 22.93 -4.46 -2.11
CA ASN A 627 23.97 -3.47 -2.32
C ASN A 627 25.33 -4.11 -2.66
N LEU A 628 26.25 -3.28 -3.10
CA LEU A 628 27.62 -3.66 -3.41
C LEU A 628 28.63 -2.69 -2.80
N ALA A 629 29.73 -3.24 -2.27
CA ALA A 629 30.88 -2.48 -1.84
C ALA A 629 31.80 -2.19 -3.03
N ILE A 630 32.16 -0.93 -3.25
CA ILE A 630 32.99 -0.50 -4.38
C ILE A 630 34.19 0.34 -3.95
N ASN A 631 35.30 0.11 -4.62
CA ASN A 631 36.46 0.99 -4.61
C ASN A 631 36.33 2.00 -5.74
N LEU A 632 36.87 3.20 -5.53
CA LEU A 632 36.95 4.22 -6.57
C LEU A 632 38.40 4.36 -7.02
N ASN A 633 38.63 4.32 -8.34
CA ASN A 633 39.98 4.38 -8.93
C ASN A 633 40.96 3.37 -8.29
N GLY A 634 40.47 2.16 -8.03
CA GLY A 634 41.24 1.05 -7.46
C GLY A 634 41.51 1.11 -5.95
N GLN A 635 41.03 2.13 -5.22
CA GLN A 635 41.30 2.26 -3.79
C GLN A 635 40.04 2.51 -2.93
N PRO A 636 40.04 2.10 -1.65
CA PRO A 636 39.07 2.55 -0.66
C PRO A 636 39.19 4.07 -0.44
N PRO A 637 38.14 4.86 -0.73
CA PRO A 637 38.23 6.31 -0.73
C PRO A 637 38.09 6.97 0.66
N LEU A 638 37.69 6.19 1.68
CA LEU A 638 37.52 6.66 3.05
C LEU A 638 38.61 6.07 3.93
N GLN A 639 39.34 6.94 4.64
CA GLN A 639 40.50 6.54 5.42
C GLN A 639 40.55 7.29 6.75
N THR A 640 40.96 6.58 7.79
CA THR A 640 41.20 7.12 9.13
C THR A 640 42.53 6.63 9.65
N TYR A 641 43.30 7.55 10.24
CA TYR A 641 44.55 7.27 10.93
C TYR A 641 44.40 7.60 12.41
N VAL A 642 44.79 6.69 13.29
CA VAL A 642 44.80 6.91 14.74
C VAL A 642 46.20 6.61 15.25
N LYS A 643 46.81 7.55 15.99
CA LYS A 643 48.13 7.37 16.59
C LYS A 643 48.17 7.94 18.03
N PRO A 644 49.12 7.47 18.87
CA PRO A 644 49.33 8.04 20.19
C PRO A 644 49.80 9.50 20.11
N CYS A 645 49.33 10.33 21.03
CA CYS A 645 49.86 11.68 21.28
C CYS A 645 50.59 11.68 22.63
N ALA A 646 51.75 12.33 22.71
CA ALA A 646 52.54 12.39 23.93
C ALA A 646 51.84 13.17 25.05
N GLU A 647 51.15 14.25 24.68
CA GLU A 647 50.40 15.09 25.61
C GLU A 647 48.99 14.51 25.87
N PRO A 648 48.44 14.62 27.08
CA PRO A 648 47.16 14.02 27.47
C PRO A 648 45.93 14.82 26.95
N HIS A 649 45.87 15.04 25.64
CA HIS A 649 44.74 15.64 24.94
C HIS A 649 44.41 14.88 23.65
N ILE A 650 43.28 15.21 23.03
CA ILE A 650 42.87 14.62 21.75
C ILE A 650 43.05 15.65 20.62
N ILE A 651 43.65 15.24 19.52
CA ILE A 651 43.80 16.05 18.31
C ILE A 651 42.95 15.44 17.20
N LEU A 652 42.05 16.22 16.61
CA LEU A 652 41.26 15.83 15.45
C LEU A 652 41.75 16.60 14.23
N ARG A 653 41.97 15.92 13.10
CA ARG A 653 42.39 16.51 11.83
C ARG A 653 41.54 16.00 10.67
N SER A 654 41.21 16.86 9.72
CA SER A 654 40.62 16.49 8.43
C SER A 654 41.51 17.01 7.32
N ILE A 655 42.00 16.09 6.49
CA ILE A 655 42.88 16.40 5.36
C ILE A 655 42.11 17.12 4.26
N ASP A 656 40.90 16.63 3.95
CA ASP A 656 40.04 17.14 2.87
C ASP A 656 39.48 18.54 3.16
N LEU A 657 39.17 18.85 4.42
CA LEU A 657 38.68 20.18 4.83
C LEU A 657 39.79 21.11 5.31
N GLY A 658 41.03 20.62 5.45
CA GLY A 658 42.16 21.41 5.98
C GLY A 658 41.94 21.90 7.42
N ALA A 659 41.14 21.17 8.21
CA ALA A 659 40.74 21.57 9.56
C ALA A 659 41.51 20.80 10.64
N SER A 660 41.68 21.40 11.81
CA SER A 660 42.24 20.76 13.01
C SER A 660 41.59 21.31 14.27
N GLU A 661 41.34 20.45 15.26
CA GLU A 661 40.78 20.82 16.57
C GLU A 661 41.52 20.07 17.67
N VAL A 662 41.78 20.73 18.81
CA VAL A 662 42.36 20.11 20.01
C VAL A 662 41.30 20.09 21.10
N ILE A 663 41.10 18.94 21.71
CA ILE A 663 40.08 18.68 22.73
C ILE A 663 40.78 18.30 24.04
N THR A 664 40.46 19.03 25.09
CA THR A 664 41.05 18.91 26.42
C THR A 664 40.02 18.60 27.51
N THR A 665 38.73 18.85 27.25
CA THR A 665 37.64 18.69 28.23
C THR A 665 36.53 17.74 27.75
N TYR A 666 35.73 17.23 28.68
CA TYR A 666 34.56 16.40 28.34
C TYR A 666 33.48 17.22 27.63
N GLU A 667 33.33 18.49 27.97
CA GLU A 667 32.38 19.42 27.37
C GLU A 667 32.69 19.59 25.87
N GLU A 668 33.94 19.85 25.51
CA GLU A 668 34.42 19.97 24.12
C GLU A 668 34.19 18.67 23.32
N LEU A 669 34.43 17.51 23.95
CA LEU A 669 34.19 16.20 23.33
C LEU A 669 32.70 15.90 23.16
N SER A 670 31.86 16.31 24.11
CA SER A 670 30.41 16.08 24.09
C SER A 670 29.67 16.94 23.06
N ALA A 671 30.31 18.00 22.55
CA ALA A 671 29.80 18.89 21.53
C ALA A 671 29.87 18.29 20.10
N TYR A 672 29.48 17.02 19.93
CA TYR A 672 29.44 16.35 18.62
C TYR A 672 28.20 16.71 17.80
N ASN A 673 27.16 17.31 18.41
CA ASN A 673 25.93 17.74 17.74
C ASN A 673 25.96 19.22 17.27
N THR A 674 27.11 19.88 17.34
CA THR A 674 27.28 21.27 16.87
C THR A 674 27.12 21.34 15.34
N VAL A 675 26.16 22.14 14.89
CA VAL A 675 25.86 22.31 13.47
C VAL A 675 27.08 22.83 12.71
N GLY A 676 27.46 22.16 11.63
CA GLY A 676 28.56 22.58 10.76
C GLY A 676 29.96 22.23 11.28
N SER A 677 30.08 21.49 12.40
CA SER A 677 31.39 21.01 12.85
C SER A 677 31.95 19.96 11.89
N PRO A 678 33.20 20.08 11.42
CA PRO A 678 33.87 19.04 10.64
C PRO A 678 34.19 17.79 11.47
N PHE A 679 34.08 17.87 12.80
CA PHE A 679 34.54 16.84 13.74
C PHE A 679 33.43 16.19 14.56
N SER A 680 32.16 16.37 14.17
CA SER A 680 31.02 15.69 14.78
C SER A 680 31.18 14.16 14.84
N ILE A 681 31.58 13.54 13.73
CA ILE A 681 31.77 12.08 13.62
C ILE A 681 32.85 11.57 14.58
N PRO A 682 34.11 12.04 14.53
CA PRO A 682 35.16 11.54 15.42
C PRO A 682 34.89 11.82 16.90
N LYS A 683 34.28 12.96 17.25
CA LYS A 683 33.87 13.25 18.64
C LYS A 683 32.84 12.23 19.15
N ALA A 684 31.82 11.92 18.35
CA ALA A 684 30.83 10.90 18.70
C ALA A 684 31.43 9.50 18.76
N ALA A 685 32.37 9.16 17.86
CA ALA A 685 33.06 7.87 17.87
C ALA A 685 33.93 7.67 19.12
N LEU A 686 34.72 8.69 19.50
CA LEU A 686 35.49 8.69 20.75
C LEU A 686 34.59 8.59 21.98
N SER A 687 33.45 9.26 21.96
CA SER A 687 32.44 9.13 23.01
C SER A 687 31.99 7.68 23.16
N LEU A 688 31.61 7.02 22.06
CA LEU A 688 31.18 5.61 22.05
C LEU A 688 32.31 4.63 22.38
N ALA A 689 33.57 4.98 22.14
CA ALA A 689 34.74 4.22 22.54
C ALA A 689 35.03 4.29 24.06
N GLY A 690 34.29 5.12 24.80
CA GLY A 690 34.36 5.21 26.26
C GLY A 690 35.10 6.44 26.79
N PHE A 691 35.41 7.45 25.96
CA PHE A 691 36.07 8.69 26.42
C PHE A 691 35.10 9.76 26.96
N LEU A 692 33.83 9.42 27.14
CA LEU A 692 32.89 10.21 27.94
C LEU A 692 32.38 9.39 29.14
N PRO A 693 32.13 10.01 30.30
CA PRO A 693 31.74 9.31 31.53
C PRO A 693 30.51 8.41 31.39
N ARG A 694 29.53 8.80 30.57
CA ARG A 694 28.31 8.00 30.34
C ARG A 694 28.56 6.69 29.60
N PHE A 695 29.61 6.62 28.79
CA PHE A 695 29.99 5.45 28.01
C PHE A 695 31.17 4.69 28.60
N CYS A 696 31.84 5.24 29.63
CA CYS A 696 32.97 4.60 30.29
C CYS A 696 32.49 3.71 31.44
N LYS A 697 33.13 2.54 31.58
CA LYS A 697 32.94 1.63 32.72
C LYS A 697 33.57 2.20 33.99
N ASP A 698 34.73 2.83 33.84
CA ASP A 698 35.49 3.47 34.89
C ASP A 698 35.07 4.96 35.01
N SER A 699 35.36 5.60 36.16
CA SER A 699 34.98 7.00 36.42
C SER A 699 36.23 7.84 36.69
N TYR A 700 36.33 8.98 35.99
CA TYR A 700 37.45 9.91 36.07
C TYR A 700 36.90 11.34 36.22
N ARG A 701 37.65 12.24 36.87
CA ARG A 701 37.19 13.62 37.13
C ARG A 701 37.29 14.51 35.90
N SER A 702 38.27 14.26 35.03
CA SER A 702 38.49 15.03 33.80
C SER A 702 38.96 14.13 32.65
N LEU A 703 38.83 14.62 31.41
CA LEU A 703 39.33 13.93 30.23
C LEU A 703 40.85 13.74 30.28
N GLU A 704 41.59 14.73 30.78
CA GLU A 704 43.03 14.64 30.97
C GLU A 704 43.42 13.48 31.91
N GLU A 705 42.72 13.32 33.04
CA GLU A 705 42.95 12.22 33.97
C GLU A 705 42.68 10.86 33.30
N GLN A 706 41.61 10.77 32.53
CA GLN A 706 41.28 9.57 31.76
C GLN A 706 42.38 9.23 30.73
N LEU A 707 42.88 10.22 29.97
CA LEU A 707 43.93 10.00 28.96
C LEU A 707 45.27 9.62 29.61
N ARG A 708 45.61 10.21 30.76
CA ARG A 708 46.78 9.79 31.54
C ARG A 708 46.64 8.34 32.03
N ALA A 709 45.44 7.94 32.49
CA ALA A 709 45.16 6.56 32.89
C ALA A 709 45.15 5.57 31.71
N PHE A 710 44.72 6.03 30.53
CA PHE A 710 44.77 5.28 29.27
C PHE A 710 46.23 5.08 28.80
N GLY A 711 47.11 6.03 29.09
CA GLY A 711 48.55 5.95 28.88
C GLY A 711 49.11 6.94 27.86
N CYS A 712 48.25 7.63 27.10
CA CYS A 712 48.64 8.66 26.13
C CYS A 712 47.43 9.53 25.72
N GLY A 713 47.70 10.65 25.04
CA GLY A 713 46.68 11.33 24.24
C GLY A 713 46.42 10.61 22.91
N ILE A 714 45.51 11.14 22.09
CA ILE A 714 45.07 10.48 20.84
C ILE A 714 45.06 11.51 19.71
N GLU A 715 45.65 11.17 18.57
CA GLU A 715 45.48 11.95 17.34
C GLU A 715 44.69 11.12 16.31
N VAL A 716 43.54 11.66 15.87
CA VAL A 716 42.68 11.07 14.83
C VAL A 716 42.70 11.95 13.60
N THR A 717 43.14 11.40 12.47
CA THR A 717 43.17 12.08 11.18
C THR A 717 42.22 11.41 10.19
N LEU A 718 41.37 12.20 9.54
CA LEU A 718 40.37 11.74 8.59
C LEU A 718 40.72 12.18 7.17
N LEU A 719 40.39 11.32 6.19
CA LEU A 719 40.42 11.63 4.77
C LEU A 719 39.18 11.06 4.09
N SER A 720 38.39 11.93 3.45
CA SER A 720 37.36 11.55 2.49
C SER A 720 37.76 11.99 1.09
N ALA A 721 38.08 11.05 0.21
CA ALA A 721 38.39 11.35 -1.20
C ALA A 721 37.13 11.58 -2.07
N ILE A 722 35.96 11.74 -1.44
CA ILE A 722 34.67 11.94 -2.12
C ILE A 722 33.97 13.16 -1.50
N PRO A 723 33.37 14.04 -2.33
CA PRO A 723 32.57 15.16 -1.83
C PRO A 723 31.41 14.71 -0.93
N ALA A 724 31.08 15.53 0.06
CA ALA A 724 29.84 15.38 0.82
C ALA A 724 28.62 15.46 -0.11
N GLY A 725 27.55 14.72 0.21
CA GLY A 725 26.36 14.64 -0.63
C GLY A 725 26.54 13.83 -1.92
N SER A 726 27.52 12.93 -1.96
CA SER A 726 27.76 12.00 -3.08
C SER A 726 26.65 10.97 -3.30
N GLY A 727 25.89 10.67 -2.25
CA GLY A 727 24.92 9.57 -2.27
C GLY A 727 25.55 8.18 -2.10
N LEU A 728 26.86 8.06 -1.83
CA LEU A 728 27.57 6.78 -1.73
C LEU A 728 27.75 6.25 -0.29
N GLY A 729 26.96 6.75 0.67
CA GLY A 729 27.03 6.35 2.08
C GLY A 729 28.26 6.89 2.80
N THR A 730 28.85 7.97 2.28
CA THR A 730 30.13 8.52 2.73
C THR A 730 30.17 8.82 4.23
N SER A 731 29.15 9.47 4.79
CA SER A 731 29.14 9.86 6.20
C SER A 731 29.10 8.65 7.14
N SER A 732 28.20 7.70 6.89
CA SER A 732 28.05 6.47 7.68
C SER A 732 29.31 5.64 7.62
N LEU A 733 29.87 5.45 6.42
CA LEU A 733 31.06 4.63 6.24
C LEU A 733 32.31 5.30 6.79
N LEU A 734 32.40 6.63 6.77
CA LEU A 734 33.46 7.35 7.46
C LEU A 734 33.35 7.11 8.98
N ALA A 735 32.15 7.20 9.54
CA ALA A 735 31.90 6.88 10.95
C ALA A 735 32.28 5.43 11.29
N SER A 736 31.91 4.45 10.46
CA SER A 736 32.32 3.05 10.61
C SER A 736 33.85 2.89 10.54
N THR A 737 34.52 3.62 9.65
CA THR A 737 35.99 3.58 9.50
C THR A 737 36.68 4.11 10.75
N VAL A 738 36.18 5.21 11.32
CA VAL A 738 36.68 5.78 12.58
C VAL A 738 36.45 4.83 13.75
N LEU A 739 35.23 4.30 13.90
CA LEU A 739 34.90 3.37 14.97
C LEU A 739 35.74 2.09 14.89
N GLY A 740 35.96 1.54 13.70
CA GLY A 740 36.79 0.36 13.52
C GLY A 740 38.27 0.62 13.79
N ALA A 741 38.81 1.77 13.37
CA ALA A 741 40.18 2.16 13.71
C ALA A 741 40.36 2.39 15.23
N LEU A 742 39.38 3.03 15.88
CA LEU A 742 39.37 3.20 17.34
C LEU A 742 39.21 1.86 18.07
N SER A 743 38.45 0.90 17.52
CA SER A 743 38.29 -0.42 18.12
C SER A 743 39.62 -1.16 18.24
N ASP A 744 40.42 -1.13 17.17
CA ASP A 744 41.76 -1.70 17.16
C ASP A 744 42.73 -0.91 18.07
N PHE A 745 42.72 0.43 17.99
CA PHE A 745 43.60 1.29 18.81
C PHE A 745 43.33 1.15 20.32
N CYS A 746 42.06 1.09 20.71
CA CYS A 746 41.59 1.04 22.10
C CYS A 746 41.32 -0.39 22.61
N GLY A 747 41.68 -1.43 21.86
CA GLY A 747 41.53 -2.83 22.30
C GLY A 747 40.08 -3.22 22.63
N LEU A 748 39.10 -2.65 21.94
CA LEU A 748 37.66 -2.81 22.26
C LEU A 748 37.08 -4.13 21.73
N GLY A 749 37.75 -4.77 20.77
CA GLY A 749 37.38 -6.09 20.26
C GLY A 749 36.05 -6.12 19.50
N TRP A 750 35.65 -5.01 18.87
CA TRP A 750 34.42 -4.97 18.08
C TRP A 750 34.62 -5.66 16.74
N ASP A 751 33.70 -6.55 16.39
CA ASP A 751 33.63 -7.11 15.05
C ASP A 751 32.91 -6.15 14.07
N LYS A 752 32.81 -6.53 12.80
CA LYS A 752 32.16 -5.70 11.77
C LYS A 752 30.68 -5.46 12.07
N THR A 753 30.01 -6.40 12.73
CA THR A 753 28.59 -6.28 13.08
C THR A 753 28.40 -5.24 14.17
N GLU A 754 29.20 -5.32 15.23
CA GLU A 754 29.20 -4.36 16.33
C GLU A 754 29.63 -2.96 15.86
N ILE A 755 30.60 -2.86 14.94
CA ILE A 755 30.97 -1.58 14.30
C ILE A 755 29.77 -1.00 13.53
N GLY A 756 29.04 -1.82 12.77
CA GLY A 756 27.83 -1.41 12.05
C GLY A 756 26.75 -0.91 13.01
N HIS A 757 26.45 -1.67 14.06
CA HIS A 757 25.49 -1.30 15.10
C HIS A 757 25.89 0.02 15.80
N ARG A 758 27.14 0.17 16.21
CA ARG A 758 27.65 1.42 16.82
C ARG A 758 27.63 2.59 15.86
N THR A 759 27.80 2.34 14.56
CA THR A 759 27.66 3.39 13.54
C THR A 759 26.22 3.88 13.49
N LEU A 760 25.23 2.99 13.51
CA LEU A 760 23.81 3.38 13.58
C LEU A 760 23.54 4.25 14.81
N VAL A 761 24.02 3.82 15.99
CA VAL A 761 23.91 4.58 17.25
C VAL A 761 24.55 5.96 17.12
N LEU A 762 25.76 6.02 16.55
CA LEU A 762 26.49 7.27 16.31
C LEU A 762 25.65 8.23 15.45
N GLU A 763 25.05 7.75 14.36
CA GLU A 763 24.24 8.59 13.48
C GLU A 763 22.98 9.14 14.15
N GLN A 764 22.36 8.34 15.01
CA GLN A 764 21.23 8.81 15.80
C GLN A 764 21.66 9.89 16.80
N LEU A 765 22.84 9.77 17.43
CA LEU A 765 23.42 10.83 18.26
C LEU A 765 23.71 12.11 17.46
N LEU A 766 24.05 11.98 16.17
CA LEU A 766 24.25 13.11 15.24
C LEU A 766 22.95 13.66 14.63
N THR A 767 21.77 13.12 14.99
CA THR A 767 20.45 13.52 14.46
C THR A 767 20.27 13.32 12.95
N THR A 768 21.12 12.49 12.32
CA THR A 768 21.10 12.31 10.86
C THR A 768 19.97 11.38 10.41
N GLY A 769 19.51 10.47 11.30
CA GLY A 769 18.26 9.72 11.12
C GLY A 769 18.28 8.70 9.98
N GLY A 770 19.45 8.19 9.60
CA GLY A 770 19.62 7.22 8.51
C GLY A 770 19.19 5.79 8.86
N GLY A 771 19.04 4.98 7.81
CA GLY A 771 18.86 3.53 7.92
C GLY A 771 20.18 2.78 8.10
N TRP A 772 20.12 1.46 8.07
CA TRP A 772 21.30 0.62 8.33
C TRP A 772 22.10 0.22 7.08
N GLN A 773 21.61 0.47 5.86
CA GLN A 773 22.26 -0.06 4.66
C GLN A 773 23.66 0.50 4.39
N ASP A 774 23.90 1.75 4.77
CA ASP A 774 25.11 2.49 4.37
C ASP A 774 26.34 1.88 5.02
N GLN A 775 26.26 1.64 6.32
CA GLN A 775 27.37 1.13 7.11
C GLN A 775 27.67 -0.34 6.77
N TYR A 776 26.68 -1.23 6.77
CA TYR A 776 26.86 -2.63 6.35
C TYR A 776 27.25 -2.76 4.87
N GLY A 777 26.81 -1.82 4.04
CA GLY A 777 27.09 -1.79 2.60
C GLY A 777 28.57 -1.70 2.25
N GLY A 778 29.36 -0.93 3.00
CA GLY A 778 30.81 -0.84 2.80
C GLY A 778 31.66 -1.63 3.82
N LEU A 779 31.15 -1.89 5.02
CA LEU A 779 31.84 -2.75 6.00
C LEU A 779 32.07 -4.17 5.47
N LEU A 780 31.05 -4.72 4.79
CA LEU A 780 31.06 -6.07 4.24
C LEU A 780 31.40 -6.05 2.74
N PRO A 781 32.18 -7.04 2.26
CA PRO A 781 32.66 -7.06 0.88
C PRO A 781 31.56 -7.39 -0.13
N GLY A 782 31.89 -7.19 -1.40
CA GLY A 782 31.18 -7.75 -2.54
C GLY A 782 29.73 -7.29 -2.68
N ILE A 783 28.98 -8.07 -3.44
CA ILE A 783 27.55 -7.91 -3.67
C ILE A 783 26.82 -8.79 -2.66
N LYS A 784 25.77 -8.25 -2.05
CA LYS A 784 25.07 -8.93 -0.96
C LYS A 784 23.64 -8.45 -0.84
N LEU A 785 22.79 -9.38 -0.43
CA LEU A 785 21.47 -9.09 0.13
C LEU A 785 21.62 -9.01 1.65
N LEU A 786 21.17 -7.89 2.21
CA LEU A 786 21.07 -7.63 3.64
C LEU A 786 19.61 -7.68 4.06
N GLN A 787 19.29 -8.42 5.11
CA GLN A 787 17.91 -8.56 5.60
C GLN A 787 17.83 -8.38 7.10
N THR A 788 16.84 -7.61 7.58
CA THR A 788 16.53 -7.53 9.01
C THR A 788 15.14 -8.06 9.31
N GLU A 789 14.96 -8.53 10.53
CA GLU A 789 13.65 -8.81 11.10
C GLU A 789 13.04 -7.55 11.73
N ARG A 790 11.79 -7.69 12.19
CA ARG A 790 11.06 -6.65 12.90
C ARG A 790 11.67 -6.40 14.28
N GLY A 791 11.57 -5.16 14.76
CA GLY A 791 11.99 -4.75 16.10
C GLY A 791 13.24 -3.86 16.13
N PHE A 792 13.65 -3.46 17.33
CA PHE A 792 14.77 -2.52 17.51
C PHE A 792 16.16 -3.14 17.31
N SER A 793 16.27 -4.47 17.37
CA SER A 793 17.53 -5.17 17.04
C SER A 793 17.68 -5.25 15.52
N GLN A 794 18.25 -4.21 14.93
CA GLN A 794 18.50 -4.10 13.48
C GLN A 794 19.91 -4.58 13.13
N SER A 795 20.12 -5.89 13.24
CA SER A 795 21.36 -6.58 12.85
C SER A 795 21.10 -7.43 11.60
N PRO A 796 21.55 -7.00 10.41
CA PRO A 796 21.18 -7.68 9.17
C PRO A 796 21.86 -9.03 8.99
N ASP A 797 21.07 -10.02 8.58
CA ASP A 797 21.55 -11.26 7.97
C ASP A 797 22.11 -10.97 6.58
N VAL A 798 23.22 -11.63 6.24
CA VAL A 798 23.99 -11.36 5.02
C VAL A 798 23.98 -12.58 4.11
N ARG A 799 23.53 -12.39 2.87
CA ARG A 799 23.63 -13.40 1.80
C ARG A 799 24.46 -12.85 0.65
N TYR A 800 25.65 -13.41 0.45
CA TYR A 800 26.56 -13.00 -0.61
C TYR A 800 26.09 -13.48 -1.99
N LEU A 801 26.36 -12.68 -3.01
CA LEU A 801 25.96 -12.89 -4.40
C LEU A 801 27.19 -13.04 -5.31
N PRO A 802 27.07 -13.77 -6.45
CA PRO A 802 28.16 -13.91 -7.41
C PRO A 802 28.54 -12.58 -8.03
N GLY A 803 29.85 -12.37 -8.23
CA GLY A 803 30.43 -11.14 -8.77
C GLY A 803 30.56 -11.11 -10.29
N ASP A 804 30.24 -12.21 -10.96
CA ASP A 804 30.51 -12.46 -12.37
C ASP A 804 29.89 -11.40 -13.29
N LEU A 805 28.65 -10.98 -13.00
CA LEU A 805 27.96 -9.91 -13.73
C LEU A 805 28.72 -8.58 -13.74
N PHE A 806 29.59 -8.34 -12.75
CA PHE A 806 30.37 -7.11 -12.62
C PHE A 806 31.85 -7.27 -13.01
N GLN A 807 32.30 -8.51 -13.26
CA GLN A 807 33.71 -8.83 -13.48
C GLN A 807 33.99 -9.37 -14.88
N GLN A 808 33.02 -10.00 -15.53
CA GLN A 808 33.16 -10.51 -16.90
C GLN A 808 33.44 -9.36 -17.88
N PRO A 809 34.37 -9.51 -18.85
CA PRO A 809 34.72 -8.44 -19.78
C PRO A 809 33.52 -7.84 -20.53
N ASP A 810 32.57 -8.69 -20.92
CA ASP A 810 31.39 -8.30 -21.70
C ASP A 810 30.42 -7.39 -20.93
N TYR A 811 30.45 -7.42 -19.59
CA TYR A 811 29.54 -6.67 -18.72
C TYR A 811 30.26 -5.62 -17.87
N ARG A 812 31.54 -5.81 -17.55
CA ARG A 812 32.32 -4.91 -16.69
C ARG A 812 32.29 -3.47 -17.21
N GLU A 813 32.46 -3.30 -18.53
CA GLU A 813 32.45 -1.97 -19.16
C GLU A 813 31.05 -1.36 -19.27
N CYS A 814 30.00 -2.18 -19.15
CA CYS A 814 28.60 -1.73 -19.16
C CYS A 814 28.19 -1.08 -17.83
N HIS A 815 28.94 -1.30 -16.75
CA HIS A 815 28.70 -0.65 -15.48
C HIS A 815 29.43 0.69 -15.42
N LEU A 816 28.67 1.78 -15.40
CA LEU A 816 29.20 3.14 -15.44
C LEU A 816 28.85 3.91 -14.17
N LEU A 817 29.82 4.67 -13.65
CA LEU A 817 29.64 5.56 -12.51
C LEU A 817 30.02 6.99 -12.91
N TYR A 818 29.06 7.90 -12.81
CA TYR A 818 29.21 9.29 -13.23
C TYR A 818 28.89 10.24 -12.08
N TYR A 819 29.86 11.08 -11.68
CA TYR A 819 29.57 12.15 -10.74
C TYR A 819 28.90 13.29 -11.48
N THR A 820 27.68 13.65 -11.09
CA THR A 820 26.90 14.71 -11.77
C THR A 820 27.38 16.12 -11.44
N GLY A 821 28.11 16.30 -10.34
CA GLY A 821 28.47 17.62 -9.79
C GLY A 821 27.29 18.39 -9.18
N ILE A 822 26.08 17.85 -9.25
CA ILE A 822 24.87 18.40 -8.64
C ILE A 822 24.82 17.90 -7.20
N THR A 823 24.75 18.81 -6.23
CA THR A 823 24.69 18.46 -4.80
C THR A 823 23.44 19.05 -4.17
N ARG A 824 22.66 18.23 -3.47
CA ARG A 824 21.51 18.67 -2.68
C ARG A 824 21.54 17.99 -1.31
N THR A 825 21.06 18.69 -0.29
CA THR A 825 20.94 18.12 1.06
C THR A 825 19.80 17.11 1.09
N ALA A 826 20.12 15.82 1.29
CA ALA A 826 19.15 14.72 1.39
C ALA A 826 18.20 14.79 2.60
N LYS A 827 18.49 15.68 3.57
CA LYS A 827 17.79 15.76 4.86
C LYS A 827 16.29 16.02 4.71
N THR A 828 15.89 16.81 3.72
CA THR A 828 14.47 17.16 3.52
C THR A 828 13.68 15.97 2.94
N ILE A 829 14.28 15.25 1.99
CA ILE A 829 13.68 14.04 1.38
C ILE A 829 13.51 12.96 2.45
N LEU A 830 14.58 12.70 3.22
CA LEU A 830 14.57 11.75 4.33
C LEU A 830 13.50 12.06 5.36
N ALA A 831 13.40 13.33 5.80
CA ALA A 831 12.42 13.71 6.82
C ALA A 831 10.96 13.51 6.35
N GLU A 832 10.67 13.80 5.08
CA GLU A 832 9.32 13.66 4.53
C GLU A 832 8.89 12.20 4.39
N ILE A 833 9.74 11.37 3.79
CA ILE A 833 9.50 9.91 3.66
C ILE A 833 9.31 9.29 5.06
N VAL A 834 10.19 9.60 6.01
CA VAL A 834 10.09 9.07 7.38
C VAL A 834 8.84 9.57 8.10
N ARG A 835 8.40 10.81 7.86
CA ARG A 835 7.11 11.31 8.38
C ARG A 835 5.94 10.47 7.87
N ARG A 836 5.89 10.17 6.57
CA ARG A 836 4.82 9.33 5.99
C ARG A 836 4.87 7.88 6.52
N MET A 837 6.07 7.33 6.75
CA MET A 837 6.24 6.04 7.42
C MET A 837 5.69 6.03 8.85
N PHE A 838 5.93 7.09 9.65
CA PHE A 838 5.36 7.19 11.01
C PHE A 838 3.84 7.28 11.03
N LEU A 839 3.27 7.86 9.98
CA LEU A 839 1.83 8.03 9.80
C LEU A 839 1.16 6.80 9.19
N ASN A 840 1.91 5.73 8.92
CA ASN A 840 1.41 4.55 8.20
C ASN A 840 0.65 4.93 6.92
N GLU A 841 1.12 5.92 6.18
CA GLU A 841 0.44 6.38 4.97
C GLU A 841 0.37 5.23 3.95
N HIS A 842 -0.83 4.97 3.41
CA HIS A 842 -1.14 3.75 2.69
C HIS A 842 -0.21 3.50 1.49
N ASP A 843 -0.09 4.48 0.59
CA ASP A 843 0.61 4.32 -0.67
C ASP A 843 2.12 4.19 -0.45
N GLU A 844 2.69 4.95 0.49
CA GLU A 844 4.09 4.84 0.91
C GLU A 844 4.40 3.45 1.48
N LEU A 845 3.58 2.94 2.41
CA LEU A 845 3.82 1.60 2.97
C LEU A 845 3.68 0.50 1.91
N LEU A 846 2.70 0.61 1.00
CA LEU A 846 2.56 -0.32 -0.11
C LEU A 846 3.81 -0.29 -1.00
N GLN A 847 4.30 0.91 -1.35
CA GLN A 847 5.49 1.06 -2.17
C GLN A 847 6.73 0.47 -1.50
N LEU A 848 6.91 0.67 -0.19
CA LEU A 848 8.03 0.11 0.57
C LEU A 848 7.97 -1.42 0.66
N ARG A 849 6.78 -2.01 0.82
CA ARG A 849 6.59 -3.48 0.75
C ARG A 849 6.98 -4.02 -0.63
N GLU A 850 6.59 -3.33 -1.70
CA GLU A 850 7.00 -3.69 -3.06
C GLU A 850 8.51 -3.56 -3.28
N MET A 851 9.15 -2.52 -2.74
CA MET A 851 10.61 -2.36 -2.80
C MET A 851 11.33 -3.48 -2.05
N LYS A 852 10.79 -3.91 -0.92
CA LYS A 852 11.30 -5.04 -0.13
C LYS A 852 11.20 -6.36 -0.90
N ALA A 853 10.09 -6.59 -1.61
CA ALA A 853 9.92 -7.76 -2.46
C ALA A 853 10.82 -7.69 -3.71
N HIS A 854 10.92 -6.51 -4.33
CA HIS A 854 11.78 -6.23 -5.48
C HIS A 854 13.27 -6.51 -5.19
N ALA A 855 13.74 -6.28 -3.97
CA ALA A 855 15.08 -6.68 -3.56
C ALA A 855 15.33 -8.20 -3.70
N LEU A 856 14.31 -9.03 -3.49
CA LEU A 856 14.40 -10.48 -3.69
C LEU A 856 14.37 -10.86 -5.17
N GLU A 857 13.62 -10.12 -6.00
CA GLU A 857 13.68 -10.27 -7.46
C GLU A 857 15.09 -9.96 -8.00
N MET A 858 15.70 -8.89 -7.51
CA MET A 858 17.09 -8.52 -7.84
C MET A 858 18.07 -9.60 -7.38
N PHE A 859 17.89 -10.14 -6.18
CA PHE A 859 18.69 -11.25 -5.67
C PHE A 859 18.61 -12.49 -6.58
N ASP A 860 17.41 -12.89 -7.00
CA ASP A 860 17.20 -14.02 -7.92
C ASP A 860 17.85 -13.77 -9.30
N ALA A 861 17.70 -12.56 -9.86
CA ALA A 861 18.31 -12.20 -11.14
C ALA A 861 19.85 -12.30 -11.11
N ILE A 862 20.49 -11.80 -10.04
CA ILE A 862 21.94 -11.87 -9.88
C ILE A 862 22.39 -13.32 -9.64
N GLN A 863 21.66 -14.10 -8.82
CA GLN A 863 21.99 -15.51 -8.61
C GLN A 863 21.96 -16.32 -9.90
N ARG A 864 21.03 -16.01 -10.81
CA ARG A 864 20.89 -16.68 -12.11
C ARG A 864 21.81 -16.12 -13.19
N LEU A 865 22.65 -15.13 -12.86
CA LEU A 865 23.53 -14.44 -13.81
C LEU A 865 22.78 -13.82 -14.99
N ASP A 866 21.58 -13.29 -14.73
CA ASP A 866 20.74 -12.63 -15.73
C ASP A 866 21.04 -11.12 -15.75
N PHE A 867 22.01 -10.73 -16.60
CA PHE A 867 22.48 -9.34 -16.71
C PHE A 867 21.38 -8.38 -17.16
N GLU A 868 20.59 -8.79 -18.17
CA GLU A 868 19.55 -7.93 -18.75
C GLU A 868 18.45 -7.66 -17.72
N ARG A 869 17.97 -8.71 -17.04
CA ARG A 869 16.97 -8.58 -15.99
C ARG A 869 17.51 -7.73 -14.83
N MET A 870 18.75 -7.94 -14.40
CA MET A 870 19.38 -7.11 -13.36
C MET A 870 19.38 -5.62 -13.76
N GLY A 871 19.80 -5.30 -14.99
CA GLY A 871 19.81 -3.91 -15.49
C GLY A 871 18.41 -3.28 -15.49
N ARG A 872 17.39 -4.00 -15.96
CA ARG A 872 15.98 -3.54 -15.94
C ARG A 872 15.45 -3.36 -14.52
N LEU A 873 15.83 -4.24 -13.58
CA LEU A 873 15.45 -4.13 -12.18
C LEU A 873 16.10 -2.91 -11.49
N VAL A 874 17.30 -2.48 -11.91
CA VAL A 874 17.88 -1.19 -11.47
C VAL A 874 16.99 -0.02 -11.93
N GLY A 875 16.50 -0.06 -13.18
CA GLY A 875 15.54 0.91 -13.71
C GLY A 875 14.22 0.93 -12.91
N LYS A 876 13.69 -0.24 -12.54
CA LYS A 876 12.52 -0.36 -11.65
C LYS A 876 12.78 0.28 -10.28
N THR A 877 13.95 0.06 -9.68
CA THR A 877 14.33 0.73 -8.42
C THR A 877 14.35 2.25 -8.56
N TRP A 878 14.83 2.78 -9.68
CA TRP A 878 14.81 4.21 -9.94
C TRP A 878 13.39 4.78 -10.01
N GLN A 879 12.47 4.08 -10.65
CA GLN A 879 11.06 4.45 -10.70
C GLN A 879 10.44 4.42 -9.30
N GLN A 880 10.69 3.36 -8.53
CA GLN A 880 10.18 3.24 -7.15
C GLN A 880 10.68 4.39 -6.26
N ASN A 881 11.97 4.75 -6.32
CA ASN A 881 12.50 5.86 -5.54
C ASN A 881 11.86 7.21 -5.92
N GLN A 882 11.54 7.42 -7.19
CA GLN A 882 10.84 8.63 -7.66
C GLN A 882 9.36 8.66 -7.22
N LEU A 883 8.71 7.49 -7.11
CA LEU A 883 7.36 7.37 -6.58
C LEU A 883 7.30 7.69 -5.09
N LEU A 884 8.33 7.31 -4.32
CA LEU A 884 8.45 7.75 -2.93
C LEU A 884 8.59 9.27 -2.85
N ASP A 885 9.56 9.87 -3.55
CA ASP A 885 9.72 11.32 -3.53
C ASP A 885 10.18 11.86 -4.88
N ALA A 886 9.40 12.77 -5.45
CA ALA A 886 9.71 13.42 -6.73
C ALA A 886 11.01 14.24 -6.67
N GLY A 887 11.43 14.69 -5.48
CA GLY A 887 12.72 15.35 -5.25
C GLY A 887 13.94 14.46 -5.51
N THR A 888 13.73 13.15 -5.68
CA THR A 888 14.75 12.18 -6.10
C THR A 888 15.35 12.50 -7.47
N ASN A 889 14.53 12.93 -8.45
CA ASN A 889 14.95 13.20 -9.82
C ASN A 889 14.70 14.68 -10.22
N PRO A 890 15.55 15.61 -9.77
CA PRO A 890 15.41 17.02 -10.15
C PRO A 890 15.66 17.20 -11.66
N SER A 891 15.09 18.27 -12.24
CA SER A 891 15.11 18.54 -13.69
C SER A 891 16.51 18.47 -14.33
N ALA A 892 17.56 18.89 -13.61
CA ALA A 892 18.94 18.80 -14.10
C ALA A 892 19.45 17.34 -14.23
N VAL A 893 19.02 16.44 -13.35
CA VAL A 893 19.33 15.00 -13.43
C VAL A 893 18.45 14.35 -14.50
N GLU A 894 17.19 14.75 -14.60
CA GLU A 894 16.27 14.27 -15.64
C GLU A 894 16.79 14.62 -17.04
N ALA A 895 17.27 15.86 -17.25
CA ALA A 895 17.86 16.29 -18.51
C ALA A 895 19.12 15.49 -18.89
N LEU A 896 19.90 15.06 -17.90
CA LEU A 896 21.07 14.20 -18.12
C LEU A 896 20.65 12.78 -18.50
N THR A 897 19.71 12.20 -17.78
CA THR A 897 19.24 10.83 -17.99
C THR A 897 18.48 10.67 -19.32
N LYS A 898 17.69 11.67 -19.74
CA LYS A 898 17.01 11.68 -21.05
C LYS A 898 17.95 11.55 -22.24
N GLN A 899 19.20 11.97 -22.13
CA GLN A 899 20.18 11.88 -23.23
C GLN A 899 20.73 10.48 -23.47
N ILE A 900 20.53 9.56 -22.52
CA ILE A 900 21.16 8.23 -22.51
C ILE A 900 20.16 7.10 -22.25
N ASP A 901 18.87 7.41 -22.08
CA ASP A 901 17.85 6.44 -21.68
C ASP A 901 17.73 5.28 -22.66
N ASP A 902 17.83 5.55 -23.97
CA ASP A 902 17.81 4.54 -25.03
C ASP A 902 19.05 3.63 -25.05
N LEU A 903 20.14 4.01 -24.39
CA LEU A 903 21.40 3.26 -24.33
C LEU A 903 21.52 2.41 -23.05
N CYS A 904 20.67 2.66 -22.06
CA CYS A 904 20.70 1.98 -20.76
C CYS A 904 19.67 0.84 -20.69
N LEU A 905 19.99 -0.18 -19.90
CA LEU A 905 18.99 -1.12 -19.35
C LEU A 905 18.30 -0.51 -18.13
N GLY A 906 19.06 0.29 -17.36
CA GLY A 906 18.57 1.03 -16.22
C GLY A 906 19.67 1.86 -15.57
N TYR A 907 19.28 2.85 -14.77
CA TYR A 907 20.18 3.73 -14.04
C TYR A 907 19.49 4.26 -12.79
N LYS A 908 20.27 4.70 -11.80
CA LYS A 908 19.73 5.34 -10.59
C LYS A 908 20.77 6.20 -9.87
N LEU A 909 20.27 7.09 -9.03
CA LEU A 909 21.09 7.69 -7.97
C LEU A 909 21.19 6.68 -6.79
N PRO A 910 22.40 6.31 -6.32
CA PRO A 910 22.63 5.26 -5.32
C PRO A 910 22.47 5.74 -3.86
N GLY A 911 21.75 6.84 -3.65
CA GLY A 911 21.49 7.40 -2.32
C GLY A 911 20.07 7.96 -2.27
N ALA A 912 19.81 8.83 -1.29
CA ALA A 912 18.49 9.44 -1.07
C ALA A 912 17.94 10.27 -2.25
N GLY A 913 18.73 10.51 -3.30
CA GLY A 913 18.32 11.25 -4.49
C GLY A 913 18.68 12.75 -4.46
N GLY A 914 18.26 13.48 -5.49
CA GLY A 914 18.46 14.93 -5.60
C GLY A 914 19.82 15.39 -6.15
N GLY A 915 20.75 14.46 -6.42
CA GLY A 915 22.08 14.74 -6.96
C GLY A 915 23.10 13.65 -6.59
N GLY A 916 24.38 13.95 -6.78
CA GLY A 916 25.49 13.06 -6.44
C GLY A 916 25.96 12.21 -7.62
N TYR A 917 26.21 10.93 -7.38
CA TYR A 917 26.60 9.98 -8.42
C TYR A 917 25.38 9.38 -9.14
N LEU A 918 25.51 9.16 -10.44
CA LEU A 918 24.59 8.36 -11.25
C LEU A 918 25.28 7.03 -11.58
N TYR A 919 24.66 5.93 -11.17
CA TYR A 919 25.06 4.58 -11.54
C TYR A 919 24.20 4.12 -12.72
N MET A 920 24.82 3.59 -13.76
CA MET A 920 24.17 3.19 -15.01
C MET A 920 24.61 1.78 -15.41
N VAL A 921 23.66 1.04 -15.98
CA VAL A 921 23.88 -0.26 -16.61
C VAL A 921 23.56 -0.08 -18.10
N ALA A 922 24.59 -0.03 -18.95
CA ALA A 922 24.44 0.04 -20.39
C ALA A 922 23.94 -1.30 -20.96
N LYS A 923 23.32 -1.26 -22.14
CA LYS A 923 22.86 -2.47 -22.85
C LYS A 923 24.01 -3.39 -23.24
N ASP A 924 25.10 -2.80 -23.70
CA ASP A 924 26.32 -3.47 -24.14
C ASP A 924 27.52 -2.49 -24.10
N VAL A 925 28.70 -2.98 -24.47
CA VAL A 925 29.95 -2.22 -24.43
C VAL A 925 29.95 -1.03 -25.42
N GLU A 926 29.26 -1.15 -26.55
CA GLU A 926 29.16 -0.07 -27.53
C GLU A 926 28.28 1.07 -27.00
N ALA A 927 27.13 0.72 -26.43
CA ALA A 927 26.25 1.65 -25.73
C ALA A 927 27.01 2.35 -24.59
N ALA A 928 27.82 1.61 -23.83
CA ALA A 928 28.65 2.19 -22.77
C ALA A 928 29.64 3.24 -23.31
N ALA A 929 30.31 2.94 -24.42
CA ALA A 929 31.22 3.89 -25.08
C ALA A 929 30.48 5.15 -25.58
N ARG A 930 29.28 4.98 -26.15
CA ARG A 930 28.43 6.10 -26.59
C ARG A 930 27.97 6.97 -25.42
N ILE A 931 27.54 6.37 -24.30
CA ILE A 931 27.19 7.09 -23.07
C ILE A 931 28.38 7.92 -22.59
N ARG A 932 29.59 7.34 -22.59
CA ARG A 932 30.82 8.08 -22.22
C ARG A 932 31.08 9.27 -23.14
N CYS A 933 30.84 9.15 -24.44
CA CYS A 933 30.98 10.25 -25.38
C CYS A 933 29.98 11.37 -25.08
N ILE A 934 28.68 11.02 -25.05
CA ILE A 934 27.57 11.96 -24.86
C ILE A 934 27.73 12.76 -23.56
N LEU A 935 28.00 12.10 -22.44
CA LEU A 935 28.10 12.78 -21.15
C LEU A 935 29.41 13.58 -20.97
N ASN A 936 30.47 13.24 -21.70
CA ASN A 936 31.70 14.06 -21.69
C ASN A 936 31.57 15.32 -22.55
N GLU A 937 30.85 15.25 -23.66
CA GLU A 937 30.57 16.42 -24.52
C GLU A 937 29.54 17.35 -23.88
N ASN A 938 28.55 16.79 -23.16
CA ASN A 938 27.43 17.53 -22.58
C ASN A 938 27.50 17.58 -21.05
N ARG A 939 28.66 17.95 -20.49
CA ARG A 939 28.83 18.05 -19.03
C ARG A 939 27.93 19.15 -18.45
N PRO A 940 27.14 18.87 -17.40
CA PRO A 940 26.29 19.88 -16.79
C PRO A 940 27.07 20.94 -15.98
N ASN A 941 28.32 20.66 -15.61
CA ASN A 941 29.22 21.56 -14.88
C ASN A 941 30.66 21.02 -14.91
N ASP A 942 31.62 21.86 -14.48
CA ASP A 942 33.06 21.55 -14.50
C ASP A 942 33.48 20.40 -13.56
N LYS A 943 32.62 20.03 -12.60
CA LYS A 943 32.90 18.94 -11.67
C LYS A 943 32.46 17.59 -12.22
N ALA A 944 31.55 17.58 -13.21
CA ALA A 944 30.92 16.37 -13.69
C ALA A 944 31.90 15.49 -14.47
N ARG A 945 31.98 14.20 -14.11
CA ARG A 945 33.01 13.28 -14.64
C ARG A 945 32.69 11.82 -14.37
N PHE A 946 33.21 10.94 -15.23
CA PHE A 946 33.24 9.50 -14.95
C PHE A 946 34.29 9.20 -13.87
N VAL A 947 33.98 8.21 -13.05
CA VAL A 947 34.88 7.66 -12.03
C VAL A 947 34.99 6.15 -12.25
N GLU A 948 36.20 5.62 -12.20
CA GLU A 948 36.39 4.18 -12.29
C GLU A 948 35.88 3.53 -11.00
N MET A 949 35.04 2.52 -11.13
CA MET A 949 34.59 1.72 -10.00
C MET A 949 35.01 0.26 -10.17
N SER A 950 35.30 -0.39 -9.04
CA SER A 950 35.60 -1.82 -9.00
C SER A 950 35.01 -2.44 -7.74
N LEU A 951 34.54 -3.69 -7.83
CA LEU A 951 33.97 -4.39 -6.69
C LEU A 951 35.04 -4.63 -5.61
N CYS A 952 34.75 -4.23 -4.37
CA CYS A 952 35.65 -4.42 -3.24
C CYS A 952 35.47 -5.82 -2.64
N LYS A 953 36.53 -6.64 -2.69
CA LYS A 953 36.51 -8.03 -2.17
C LYS A 953 36.73 -8.15 -0.66
N ASN A 954 37.15 -7.07 0.01
CA ASN A 954 37.59 -7.12 1.42
C ASN A 954 36.67 -6.37 2.39
N GLY A 955 35.86 -5.43 1.90
CA GLY A 955 35.08 -4.53 2.74
C GLY A 955 36.00 -3.60 3.56
N PHE A 956 35.58 -3.25 4.76
CA PHE A 956 36.41 -2.51 5.73
C PHE A 956 37.66 -3.31 6.13
N GLN A 957 38.78 -2.59 6.24
CA GLN A 957 40.08 -3.13 6.67
C GLN A 957 40.74 -2.20 7.69
N VAL A 958 41.47 -2.80 8.64
CA VAL A 958 42.37 -2.12 9.56
C VAL A 958 43.75 -2.76 9.48
N SER A 959 44.79 -1.94 9.51
CA SER A 959 46.18 -2.37 9.58
C SER A 959 46.96 -1.47 10.53
N ARG A 960 48.04 -1.98 11.11
CA ARG A 960 49.00 -1.20 11.90
C ARG A 960 50.29 -1.06 11.10
N SER A 961 50.88 0.12 11.10
CA SER A 961 52.20 0.40 10.51
C SER A 961 53.20 0.78 11.56
#